data_AF-A0A6P9AA56-F1
#
_entry.id   AF-A0A6P9AA56-F1
#
_cell.length_a   1.000
_cell.length_b   1.000
_cell.length_c   1.000
_cell.angle_alpha   90.00
_cell.angle_beta   90.00
_cell.angle_gamma   90.00
#
_symmetry.space_group_name_H-M   'P 1'
#
loop_
_entity.id
_entity.type
_entity.pdbx_description
1 polymer ?
#
loop_
_entity_poly.entity_id
_entity_poly.type
_entity_poly.pdbx_seq_one_letter_code
_entity_poly.pdbx_strand_id
1 'polypeptide(L)'
;MDNEQPHQELVKCVVVGDTAVGKTRLICARACNKQVSLSQLLTTHVPTVWAIDQYRIYKDVLERSWEVVDGVNVSLRLWDTFGDHEKDRRFAYGRSDVVLLCFSVTSPVSLRNCKAMWYPEIRRFCPQTPVLLVGCKNDLRYMYQDEAYLSIFRENGSFLRATRKSDLVMPDQARAIARELGVHYYETSVLSYYGVNEVFENAIRSALMARRQQRFWMTNLKKVQRPLLQAPFKPPKPPVPEIHISPSSYDNHMREMWIQQAHTDVIFVAGSVGFTAHRFMLASASPLLHRILMTDFSNELNTRSSSESSMVSTFGEATQGDFNDDTEHLIRVDTGKPSRVWEQLKRRSSCQILTCDSNRRLDVSREMDHPAFLSIRVQQCEGLDHRGNPSSSLQTVITLSKLITPQAMNQVLQFMYTGTIDSQYCELQTAPIGLLLEIRQAAEFLELSDLHLFVSNVHSREEFLNTELILHYRKDLKKRFQDLCLGHGLFSDVIFQLDDGLYPVHRALLMSRCDMFKAMFSGDFRESSAKVIMFPGVAQDTFIQLLVYLYTDDISGTVSYLKCLELLEVANRLCLQRLITLIEQKVVEQLSVRCGTDGDVVEHCLRLLEPCKLHNADQLADWCMNHLCTNYNKLCKRSPKLLRQLHPENQEYLSEHRWPPVWYLKDYDYYEKCASEREKEERPLLKRSSAGCLCFSSKARRSSAHMSSTVDNSAAIATDAIDVDIEVMAEDGPGPVPVPEASNAMDM
;
A
#
# COMPACT_ATOMS: atom_id res chain seq x y z
N MET A 1 -53.59 1.64 -36.41
CA MET A 1 -53.52 0.31 -37.05
C MET A 1 -52.82 -0.59 -36.08
N ASP A 2 -53.61 -1.43 -35.44
CA ASP A 2 -53.25 -2.27 -34.31
C ASP A 2 -52.54 -3.53 -34.81
N ASN A 3 -51.25 -3.65 -34.49
CA ASN A 3 -50.52 -4.92 -34.54
C ASN A 3 -50.36 -5.41 -33.09
N GLU A 4 -51.46 -5.72 -32.41
CA GLU A 4 -51.40 -6.56 -31.21
C GLU A 4 -51.15 -7.99 -31.68
N GLN A 5 -49.90 -8.46 -31.55
CA GLN A 5 -49.61 -9.87 -31.73
C GLN A 5 -50.41 -10.68 -30.70
N PRO A 6 -51.01 -11.83 -31.06
CA PRO A 6 -51.69 -12.68 -30.11
C PRO A 6 -50.68 -13.10 -29.01
N HIS A 7 -51.09 -12.98 -27.74
CA HIS A 7 -50.32 -13.32 -26.52
C HIS A 7 -49.44 -12.23 -25.86
N GLN A 8 -49.56 -10.96 -26.24
CA GLN A 8 -48.86 -9.86 -25.56
C GLN A 8 -49.69 -9.24 -24.43
N GLU A 9 -49.11 -9.11 -23.23
CA GLU A 9 -49.73 -8.41 -22.10
C GLU A 9 -49.17 -6.98 -21.97
N LEU A 10 -50.04 -5.96 -22.03
CA LEU A 10 -49.65 -4.58 -21.76
C LEU A 10 -49.67 -4.33 -20.25
N VAL A 11 -48.59 -3.76 -19.69
CA VAL A 11 -48.50 -3.40 -18.26
C VAL A 11 -48.14 -1.92 -18.12
N LYS A 12 -49.06 -1.13 -17.55
CA LYS A 12 -48.83 0.26 -17.18
C LYS A 12 -48.29 0.35 -15.74
N CYS A 13 -47.06 0.83 -15.61
CA CYS A 13 -46.37 1.05 -14.34
C CYS A 13 -46.22 2.55 -14.06
N VAL A 14 -46.82 3.04 -12.97
CA VAL A 14 -46.74 4.45 -12.55
C VAL A 14 -45.75 4.60 -11.39
N VAL A 15 -44.87 5.60 -11.45
CA VAL A 15 -43.85 5.85 -10.43
C VAL A 15 -44.21 7.12 -9.65
N VAL A 16 -44.36 7.03 -8.32
CA VAL A 16 -44.90 8.09 -7.45
C VAL A 16 -44.02 8.29 -6.22
N GLY A 17 -43.94 9.52 -5.71
CA GLY A 17 -43.19 9.88 -4.51
C GLY A 17 -42.76 11.34 -4.51
N ASP A 18 -42.04 11.77 -3.47
CA ASP A 18 -41.56 13.14 -3.30
C ASP A 18 -40.66 13.62 -4.47
N THR A 19 -40.50 14.94 -4.59
CA THR A 19 -39.54 15.54 -5.52
C THR A 19 -38.11 15.12 -5.18
N ALA A 20 -37.27 14.94 -6.20
CA ALA A 20 -35.85 14.59 -6.08
C ALA A 20 -35.51 13.24 -5.42
N VAL A 21 -36.48 12.34 -5.19
CA VAL A 21 -36.19 10.99 -4.64
C VAL A 21 -35.50 10.05 -5.63
N GLY A 22 -35.50 10.37 -6.93
CA GLY A 22 -34.82 9.58 -7.97
C GLY A 22 -35.76 8.86 -8.96
N LYS A 23 -37.06 9.18 -8.97
CA LYS A 23 -38.07 8.57 -9.87
C LYS A 23 -37.67 8.64 -11.35
N THR A 24 -37.41 9.85 -11.84
CA THR A 24 -37.03 10.10 -13.23
C THR A 24 -35.74 9.37 -13.60
N ARG A 25 -34.72 9.39 -12.73
CA ARG A 25 -33.44 8.68 -12.96
C ARG A 25 -33.64 7.16 -13.03
N LEU A 26 -34.48 6.60 -12.16
CA LEU A 26 -34.81 5.17 -12.19
C LEU A 26 -35.49 4.77 -13.50
N ILE A 27 -36.45 5.56 -13.96
CA ILE A 27 -37.13 5.35 -15.26
C ILE A 27 -36.14 5.45 -16.41
N CYS A 28 -35.29 6.47 -16.43
CA CYS A 28 -34.28 6.65 -17.48
C CYS A 28 -33.30 5.46 -17.52
N ALA A 29 -32.82 5.02 -16.35
CA ALA A 29 -31.89 3.90 -16.23
C ALA A 29 -32.49 2.59 -16.78
N ARG A 30 -33.79 2.35 -16.52
CA ARG A 30 -34.51 1.20 -17.09
C ARG A 30 -34.75 1.37 -18.60
N ALA A 31 -35.28 2.50 -19.03
CA ALA A 31 -35.63 2.76 -20.43
C ALA A 31 -34.39 2.67 -21.36
N CYS A 32 -33.26 3.21 -20.91
CA CYS A 32 -32.02 3.23 -21.68
C CYS A 32 -31.14 2.00 -21.44
N ASN A 33 -31.45 1.14 -20.45
CA ASN A 33 -30.61 0.03 -20.00
C ASN A 33 -29.14 0.42 -19.80
N LYS A 34 -28.89 1.55 -19.13
CA LYS A 34 -27.56 2.18 -19.05
C LYS A 34 -27.23 2.64 -17.64
N GLN A 35 -25.99 2.37 -17.23
CA GLN A 35 -25.37 2.95 -16.02
C GLN A 35 -24.98 4.42 -16.25
N VAL A 36 -25.15 5.23 -15.22
CA VAL A 36 -24.87 6.67 -15.25
C VAL A 36 -23.73 6.96 -14.29
N SER A 37 -22.73 7.73 -14.72
CA SER A 37 -21.60 8.09 -13.86
C SER A 37 -22.05 8.98 -12.70
N LEU A 38 -21.27 9.01 -11.62
CA LEU A 38 -21.54 9.86 -10.46
C LEU A 38 -21.62 11.34 -10.85
N SER A 39 -20.69 11.81 -11.68
CA SER A 39 -20.67 13.19 -12.18
C SER A 39 -21.94 13.54 -12.96
N GLN A 40 -22.39 12.64 -13.84
CA GLN A 40 -23.63 12.84 -14.59
C GLN A 40 -24.84 12.86 -13.66
N LEU A 41 -24.91 11.96 -12.67
CA LEU A 41 -26.03 11.90 -11.72
C LEU A 41 -26.19 13.19 -10.91
N LEU A 42 -25.08 13.83 -10.52
CA LEU A 42 -25.07 15.02 -9.68
C LEU A 42 -25.20 16.34 -10.47
N THR A 43 -24.70 16.40 -11.71
CA THR A 43 -24.65 17.67 -12.49
C THR A 43 -25.76 17.82 -13.54
N THR A 44 -26.31 16.71 -14.06
CA THR A 44 -27.31 16.79 -15.14
C THR A 44 -28.72 16.83 -14.57
N HIS A 45 -29.52 17.83 -14.91
CA HIS A 45 -30.95 17.79 -14.59
C HIS A 45 -31.73 17.07 -15.70
N VAL A 46 -32.54 16.08 -15.35
CA VAL A 46 -33.47 15.42 -16.29
C VAL A 46 -34.89 15.87 -15.98
N PRO A 47 -35.55 16.65 -16.84
CA PRO A 47 -36.93 17.08 -16.62
C PRO A 47 -37.89 15.90 -16.60
N THR A 48 -38.84 15.86 -15.67
CA THR A 48 -39.88 14.81 -15.58
C THR A 48 -40.71 14.66 -16.87
N VAL A 49 -40.88 15.74 -17.63
CA VAL A 49 -41.55 15.74 -18.96
C VAL A 49 -40.83 14.84 -19.96
N TRP A 50 -39.52 14.66 -19.82
CA TRP A 50 -38.69 13.84 -20.70
C TRP A 50 -39.13 12.37 -20.72
N ALA A 51 -39.54 11.81 -19.58
CA ALA A 51 -39.98 10.41 -19.51
C ALA A 51 -41.31 10.14 -20.23
N ILE A 52 -42.16 11.15 -20.40
CA ILE A 52 -43.50 10.99 -21.00
C ILE A 52 -43.44 11.04 -22.54
N ASP A 53 -42.60 11.90 -23.12
CA ASP A 53 -42.53 12.08 -24.58
C ASP A 53 -41.59 11.07 -25.27
N GLN A 54 -40.52 10.64 -24.59
CA GLN A 54 -39.50 9.76 -25.20
C GLN A 54 -40.04 8.34 -25.49
N TYR A 55 -40.90 7.80 -24.62
CA TYR A 55 -41.58 6.50 -24.83
C TYR A 55 -42.53 6.47 -26.03
N ARG A 56 -42.95 7.64 -26.54
CA ARG A 56 -43.82 7.77 -27.72
C ARG A 56 -43.03 8.03 -29.00
N ILE A 57 -41.87 8.68 -28.90
CA ILE A 57 -41.14 9.22 -30.06
C ILE A 57 -39.98 8.31 -30.49
N TYR A 58 -39.27 7.66 -29.57
CA TYR A 58 -38.05 6.90 -29.88
C TYR A 58 -38.32 5.40 -30.01
N LYS A 59 -38.11 4.88 -31.23
CA LYS A 59 -38.32 3.46 -31.57
C LYS A 59 -37.49 2.51 -30.69
N ASP A 60 -36.25 2.88 -30.36
CA ASP A 60 -35.36 2.07 -29.53
C ASP A 60 -35.88 1.88 -28.09
N VAL A 61 -36.52 2.92 -27.53
CA VAL A 61 -37.13 2.86 -26.17
C VAL A 61 -38.39 1.98 -26.19
N LEU A 62 -39.15 2.03 -27.29
CA LEU A 62 -40.30 1.17 -27.54
C LEU A 62 -39.89 -0.30 -27.68
N GLU A 63 -38.83 -0.61 -28.43
CA GLU A 63 -38.31 -1.97 -28.58
C GLU A 63 -37.78 -2.52 -27.25
N ARG A 64 -37.06 -1.70 -26.46
CA ARG A 64 -36.57 -2.07 -25.12
C ARG A 64 -37.65 -2.18 -24.05
N SER A 65 -38.88 -1.73 -24.34
CA SER A 65 -40.02 -1.89 -23.43
C SER A 65 -40.60 -3.30 -23.44
N TRP A 66 -40.14 -4.17 -24.34
CA TRP A 66 -40.62 -5.54 -24.49
C TRP A 66 -39.73 -6.49 -23.71
N GLU A 67 -40.33 -7.33 -22.89
CA GLU A 67 -39.62 -8.29 -22.04
C GLU A 67 -40.46 -9.54 -21.82
N VAL A 68 -39.80 -10.67 -21.56
CA VAL A 68 -40.43 -11.93 -21.21
C VAL A 68 -40.25 -12.16 -19.71
N VAL A 69 -41.35 -12.13 -18.94
CA VAL A 69 -41.35 -12.40 -17.50
C VAL A 69 -42.16 -13.65 -17.22
N ASP A 70 -41.53 -14.65 -16.59
CA ASP A 70 -42.13 -15.95 -16.25
C ASP A 70 -42.82 -16.65 -17.44
N GLY A 71 -42.28 -16.47 -18.65
CA GLY A 71 -42.81 -17.02 -19.91
C GLY A 71 -43.98 -16.24 -20.53
N VAL A 72 -44.27 -15.02 -20.03
CA VAL A 72 -45.29 -14.11 -20.58
C VAL A 72 -44.61 -12.94 -21.30
N ASN A 73 -45.00 -12.67 -22.54
CA ASN A 73 -44.52 -11.52 -23.30
C ASN A 73 -45.23 -10.25 -22.82
N VAL A 74 -44.48 -9.28 -22.32
CA VAL A 74 -44.99 -8.06 -21.72
C VAL A 74 -44.48 -6.82 -22.44
N SER A 75 -45.35 -5.84 -22.70
CA SER A 75 -44.95 -4.47 -23.04
C SER A 75 -45.11 -3.59 -21.81
N LEU A 76 -44.00 -3.15 -21.24
CA LEU A 76 -43.97 -2.30 -20.04
C LEU A 76 -44.05 -0.82 -20.43
N ARG A 77 -45.06 -0.12 -19.94
CA ARG A 77 -45.24 1.33 -20.15
C ARG A 77 -44.98 2.07 -18.84
N LEU A 78 -43.89 2.83 -18.79
CA LEU A 78 -43.51 3.62 -17.62
C LEU A 78 -44.16 5.01 -17.66
N TRP A 79 -44.68 5.43 -16.51
CA TRP A 79 -45.28 6.75 -16.30
C TRP A 79 -44.59 7.44 -15.13
N ASP A 80 -43.84 8.51 -15.43
CA ASP A 80 -43.23 9.37 -14.42
C ASP A 80 -44.23 10.39 -13.87
N THR A 81 -44.06 10.80 -12.62
CA THR A 81 -44.95 11.76 -11.97
C THR A 81 -44.18 12.85 -11.20
N PHE A 82 -44.74 14.06 -11.20
CA PHE A 82 -44.24 15.16 -10.40
C PHE A 82 -44.64 15.01 -8.93
N GLY A 83 -43.72 15.31 -8.01
CA GLY A 83 -44.01 15.28 -6.57
C GLY A 83 -44.93 16.41 -6.09
N ASP A 84 -44.98 17.54 -6.81
CA ASP A 84 -45.65 18.78 -6.41
C ASP A 84 -46.87 19.13 -7.28
N HIS A 85 -47.09 18.46 -8.42
CA HIS A 85 -48.22 18.74 -9.33
C HIS A 85 -49.37 17.72 -9.20
N GLU A 86 -50.25 17.91 -8.21
CA GLU A 86 -51.37 16.97 -7.92
C GLU A 86 -52.31 16.74 -9.11
N LYS A 87 -52.62 17.79 -9.90
CA LYS A 87 -53.55 17.66 -11.04
C LYS A 87 -53.03 16.69 -12.09
N ASP A 88 -51.75 16.77 -12.43
CA ASP A 88 -51.13 15.93 -13.46
C ASP A 88 -50.96 14.48 -12.98
N ARG A 89 -50.66 14.28 -11.69
CA ARG A 89 -50.61 12.94 -11.08
C ARG A 89 -51.93 12.19 -11.15
N ARG A 90 -53.06 12.89 -10.97
CA ARG A 90 -54.40 12.26 -11.04
C ARG A 90 -54.65 11.59 -12.40
N PHE A 91 -54.16 12.19 -13.49
CA PHE A 91 -54.27 11.58 -14.82
C PHE A 91 -53.36 10.37 -14.98
N ALA A 92 -52.18 10.36 -14.34
CA ALA A 92 -51.26 9.24 -14.40
C ALA A 92 -51.84 7.94 -13.79
N TYR A 93 -52.62 8.04 -12.71
CA TYR A 93 -53.22 6.86 -12.04
C TYR A 93 -54.24 6.08 -12.88
N GLY A 94 -54.88 6.71 -13.87
CA GLY A 94 -55.93 6.07 -14.66
C GLY A 94 -55.47 4.78 -15.34
N ARG A 95 -56.17 3.67 -15.10
CA ARG A 95 -55.88 2.33 -15.65
C ARG A 95 -54.47 1.81 -15.34
N SER A 96 -53.92 2.15 -14.18
CA SER A 96 -52.60 1.64 -13.76
C SER A 96 -52.68 0.18 -13.35
N ASP A 97 -51.76 -0.64 -13.88
CA ASP A 97 -51.66 -2.06 -13.53
C ASP A 97 -50.79 -2.29 -12.30
N VAL A 98 -49.82 -1.40 -12.04
CA VAL A 98 -48.96 -1.41 -10.85
C VAL A 98 -48.42 -0.01 -10.55
N VAL A 99 -48.16 0.27 -9.26
CA VAL A 99 -47.56 1.53 -8.81
C VAL A 99 -46.26 1.27 -8.04
N LEU A 100 -45.19 1.97 -8.41
CA LEU A 100 -43.96 2.07 -7.63
C LEU A 100 -44.03 3.31 -6.74
N LEU A 101 -44.03 3.09 -5.42
CA LEU A 101 -43.98 4.13 -4.41
C LEU A 101 -42.54 4.35 -3.98
N CYS A 102 -41.91 5.40 -4.49
CA CYS A 102 -40.50 5.69 -4.32
C CYS A 102 -40.21 6.67 -3.18
N PHE A 103 -39.14 6.40 -2.43
CA PHE A 103 -38.52 7.34 -1.49
C PHE A 103 -37.00 7.35 -1.68
N SER A 104 -36.30 8.34 -1.12
CA SER A 104 -34.84 8.40 -1.13
C SER A 104 -34.29 7.77 0.15
N VAL A 105 -33.32 6.86 0.05
CA VAL A 105 -32.64 6.32 1.26
C VAL A 105 -31.90 7.40 2.04
N THR A 106 -31.71 8.58 1.45
CA THR A 106 -31.09 9.76 2.08
C THR A 106 -32.10 10.79 2.59
N SER A 107 -33.39 10.45 2.66
CA SER A 107 -34.42 11.34 3.19
C SER A 107 -35.45 10.57 4.02
N PRO A 108 -35.31 10.58 5.36
CA PRO A 108 -36.28 9.96 6.25
C PRO A 108 -37.68 10.58 6.12
N VAL A 109 -37.73 11.86 5.75
CA VAL A 109 -38.99 12.58 5.46
C VAL A 109 -39.71 11.92 4.29
N SER A 110 -39.01 11.61 3.21
CA SER A 110 -39.63 10.98 2.03
C SER A 110 -40.22 9.61 2.33
N LEU A 111 -39.56 8.82 3.19
CA LEU A 111 -40.10 7.54 3.66
C LEU A 111 -41.37 7.74 4.51
N ARG A 112 -41.40 8.75 5.40
CA ARG A 112 -42.62 9.06 6.19
C ARG A 112 -43.78 9.50 5.29
N ASN A 113 -43.50 10.30 4.26
CA ASN A 113 -44.50 10.76 3.30
C ASN A 113 -45.12 9.60 2.51
N CYS A 114 -44.37 8.51 2.26
CA CYS A 114 -44.93 7.30 1.64
C CYS A 114 -46.15 6.77 2.41
N LYS A 115 -46.07 6.72 3.75
CA LYS A 115 -47.17 6.26 4.61
C LYS A 115 -48.24 7.35 4.79
N ALA A 116 -47.82 8.58 5.06
CA ALA A 116 -48.73 9.64 5.49
C ALA A 116 -49.53 10.29 4.35
N MET A 117 -48.97 10.33 3.14
CA MET A 117 -49.54 11.07 2.00
C MET A 117 -49.74 10.17 0.79
N TRP A 118 -48.66 9.57 0.29
CA TRP A 118 -48.65 8.94 -1.03
C TRP A 118 -49.48 7.66 -1.09
N TYR A 119 -49.35 6.77 -0.11
CA TYR A 119 -50.12 5.54 -0.08
C TYR A 119 -51.64 5.79 0.04
N PRO A 120 -52.13 6.69 0.93
CA PRO A 120 -53.52 7.12 0.93
C PRO A 120 -53.99 7.72 -0.41
N GLU A 121 -53.17 8.56 -1.06
CA GLU A 121 -53.48 9.14 -2.38
C GLU A 121 -53.66 8.04 -3.44
N ILE A 122 -52.71 7.10 -3.52
CA ILE A 122 -52.76 5.96 -4.44
C ILE A 122 -54.02 5.15 -4.19
N ARG A 123 -54.31 4.79 -2.93
CA ARG A 123 -55.50 3.99 -2.58
C ARG A 123 -56.82 4.70 -2.86
N ARG A 124 -56.84 6.03 -2.87
CA ARG A 124 -58.02 6.82 -3.25
C ARG A 124 -58.33 6.72 -4.75
N PHE A 125 -57.32 6.75 -5.61
CA PHE A 125 -57.51 6.76 -7.07
C PHE A 125 -57.46 5.37 -7.72
N CYS A 126 -56.67 4.44 -7.18
CA CYS A 126 -56.55 3.08 -7.68
C CYS A 126 -56.52 2.05 -6.52
N PRO A 127 -57.69 1.79 -5.88
CA PRO A 127 -57.77 1.03 -4.62
C PRO A 127 -57.22 -0.41 -4.72
N GLN A 128 -57.46 -1.08 -5.85
CA GLN A 128 -57.07 -2.48 -6.07
C GLN A 128 -55.71 -2.65 -6.76
N THR A 129 -55.07 -1.57 -7.19
CA THR A 129 -53.80 -1.67 -7.93
C THR A 129 -52.66 -2.09 -6.98
N PRO A 130 -51.85 -3.10 -7.33
CA PRO A 130 -50.65 -3.47 -6.58
C PRO A 130 -49.69 -2.29 -6.41
N VAL A 131 -49.07 -2.20 -5.22
CA VAL A 131 -48.10 -1.16 -4.89
C VAL A 131 -46.82 -1.83 -4.38
N LEU A 132 -45.67 -1.35 -4.84
CA LEU A 132 -44.35 -1.76 -4.37
C LEU A 132 -43.66 -0.53 -3.75
N LEU A 133 -43.10 -0.66 -2.55
CA LEU A 133 -42.28 0.37 -1.93
C LEU A 133 -40.85 0.27 -2.47
N VAL A 134 -40.28 1.38 -2.94
CA VAL A 134 -38.96 1.41 -3.59
C VAL A 134 -38.05 2.44 -2.92
N GLY A 135 -36.94 1.98 -2.34
CA GLY A 135 -35.87 2.84 -1.85
C GLY A 135 -34.88 3.18 -2.96
N CYS A 136 -34.77 4.44 -3.34
CA CYS A 136 -33.85 4.90 -4.38
C CYS A 136 -32.54 5.44 -3.79
N LYS A 137 -31.48 5.46 -4.59
CA LYS A 137 -30.13 5.95 -4.24
C LYS A 137 -29.43 5.11 -3.17
N ASN A 138 -29.64 3.80 -3.18
CA ASN A 138 -29.06 2.87 -2.19
C ASN A 138 -27.53 3.02 -2.04
N ASP A 139 -26.83 3.37 -3.12
CA ASP A 139 -25.39 3.64 -3.14
C ASP A 139 -24.92 4.65 -2.08
N LEU A 140 -25.75 5.64 -1.77
CA LEU A 140 -25.40 6.69 -0.81
C LEU A 140 -25.28 6.19 0.64
N ARG A 141 -25.71 4.96 0.96
CA ARG A 141 -25.49 4.37 2.29
C ARG A 141 -24.02 4.08 2.61
N TYR A 142 -23.18 3.87 1.60
CA TYR A 142 -21.74 3.68 1.78
C TYR A 142 -20.93 4.81 1.16
N MET A 143 -21.40 5.44 0.08
CA MET A 143 -20.66 6.50 -0.60
C MET A 143 -20.60 7.83 0.13
N TYR A 144 -21.38 8.05 1.20
CA TYR A 144 -21.36 9.32 1.92
C TYR A 144 -19.99 9.65 2.57
N GLN A 145 -19.10 8.65 2.71
CA GLN A 145 -17.71 8.80 3.19
C GLN A 145 -16.68 8.73 2.06
N ASP A 146 -17.10 8.52 0.81
CA ASP A 146 -16.20 8.36 -0.32
C ASP A 146 -15.59 9.71 -0.74
N GLU A 147 -14.27 9.79 -0.87
CA GLU A 147 -13.58 11.04 -1.21
C GLU A 147 -13.94 11.55 -2.61
N ALA A 148 -14.19 10.67 -3.59
CA ALA A 148 -14.62 11.09 -4.92
C ALA A 148 -16.06 11.61 -4.93
N TYR A 149 -16.92 11.12 -4.03
CA TYR A 149 -18.23 11.71 -3.79
C TYR A 149 -18.12 13.07 -3.11
N LEU A 150 -17.31 13.19 -2.06
CA LEU A 150 -17.15 14.40 -1.27
C LEU A 150 -16.47 15.54 -2.05
N SER A 151 -15.48 15.23 -2.90
CA SER A 151 -14.76 16.21 -3.73
C SER A 151 -15.69 17.03 -4.61
N ILE A 152 -16.71 16.39 -5.21
CA ILE A 152 -17.71 17.04 -6.06
C ILE A 152 -18.47 18.15 -5.30
N PHE A 153 -18.73 17.98 -4.01
CA PHE A 153 -19.39 19.01 -3.19
C PHE A 153 -18.41 20.08 -2.70
N ARG A 154 -17.13 19.76 -2.50
CA ARG A 154 -16.08 20.74 -2.20
C ARG A 154 -15.87 21.69 -3.39
N GLU A 155 -15.89 21.16 -4.60
CA GLU A 155 -15.68 21.92 -5.85
C GLU A 155 -16.89 22.77 -6.26
N ASN A 156 -18.12 22.29 -6.05
CA ASN A 156 -19.34 22.95 -6.55
C ASN A 156 -20.02 23.95 -5.58
N GLY A 157 -19.41 24.24 -4.43
CA GLY A 157 -19.83 25.33 -3.52
C GLY A 157 -21.17 25.14 -2.77
N SER A 158 -21.51 26.14 -1.94
CA SER A 158 -22.54 26.14 -0.86
C SER A 158 -24.00 25.78 -1.21
N PHE A 159 -24.35 25.50 -2.47
CA PHE A 159 -25.74 25.26 -2.88
C PHE A 159 -26.17 23.79 -2.77
N LEU A 160 -25.23 22.85 -2.64
CA LEU A 160 -25.51 21.42 -2.48
C LEU A 160 -24.83 20.90 -1.20
N ARG A 161 -25.62 20.28 -0.33
CA ARG A 161 -25.09 19.63 0.87
C ARG A 161 -24.84 18.15 0.60
N ALA A 162 -23.65 17.67 0.91
CA ALA A 162 -23.34 16.23 0.92
C ALA A 162 -24.25 15.48 1.91
N THR A 163 -24.55 14.22 1.57
CA THR A 163 -25.33 13.32 2.43
C THR A 163 -24.59 13.08 3.75
N ARG A 164 -25.30 13.15 4.89
CA ARG A 164 -24.76 12.83 6.20
C ARG A 164 -25.32 11.51 6.72
N LYS A 165 -24.60 10.89 7.65
CA LYS A 165 -25.04 9.65 8.34
C LYS A 165 -26.45 9.76 8.93
N SER A 166 -26.82 10.93 9.47
CA SER A 166 -28.15 11.21 10.03
C SER A 166 -29.30 11.20 9.01
N ASP A 167 -28.97 11.36 7.72
CA ASP A 167 -29.96 11.39 6.64
C ASP A 167 -30.28 9.99 6.11
N LEU A 168 -29.50 8.99 6.52
CA LEU A 168 -29.61 7.64 5.99
C LEU A 168 -30.78 6.88 6.62
N VAL A 169 -31.59 6.27 5.75
CA VAL A 169 -32.66 5.35 6.08
C VAL A 169 -32.14 3.93 5.95
N MET A 170 -32.17 3.21 7.06
CA MET A 170 -31.72 1.82 7.12
C MET A 170 -32.80 0.87 6.56
N PRO A 171 -32.42 -0.30 5.99
CA PRO A 171 -33.37 -1.22 5.35
C PRO A 171 -34.51 -1.68 6.28
N ASP A 172 -34.22 -1.88 7.56
CA ASP A 172 -35.18 -2.30 8.59
C ASP A 172 -36.31 -1.26 8.80
N GLN A 173 -35.97 0.03 8.76
CA GLN A 173 -36.95 1.13 8.86
C GLN A 173 -37.92 1.12 7.66
N ALA A 174 -37.40 0.96 6.46
CA ALA A 174 -38.22 0.89 5.25
C ALA A 174 -39.06 -0.38 5.20
N ARG A 175 -38.50 -1.53 5.59
CA ARG A 175 -39.22 -2.80 5.73
C ARG A 175 -40.33 -2.75 6.78
N ALA A 176 -40.16 -1.99 7.87
CA ALA A 176 -41.22 -1.79 8.85
C ALA A 176 -42.43 -1.09 8.22
N ILE A 177 -42.21 -0.01 7.46
CA ILE A 177 -43.30 0.69 6.75
C ILE A 177 -43.91 -0.20 5.67
N ALA A 178 -43.11 -0.94 4.90
CA ALA A 178 -43.62 -1.86 3.89
C ALA A 178 -44.57 -2.91 4.49
N ARG A 179 -44.21 -3.47 5.66
CA ARG A 179 -45.06 -4.41 6.41
C ARG A 179 -46.36 -3.77 6.89
N GLU A 180 -46.31 -2.55 7.42
CA GLU A 180 -47.52 -1.82 7.84
C GLU A 180 -48.47 -1.52 6.68
N LEU A 181 -47.92 -1.24 5.49
CA LEU A 181 -48.70 -0.97 4.28
C LEU A 181 -49.17 -2.24 3.55
N GLY A 182 -48.65 -3.42 3.92
CA GLY A 182 -48.91 -4.69 3.26
C GLY A 182 -48.33 -4.77 1.85
N VAL A 183 -47.17 -4.16 1.59
CA VAL A 183 -46.53 -4.08 0.27
C VAL A 183 -45.14 -4.72 0.28
N HIS A 184 -44.66 -5.11 -0.90
CA HIS A 184 -43.27 -5.56 -1.07
C HIS A 184 -42.30 -4.37 -1.07
N TYR A 185 -41.09 -4.59 -0.56
CA TYR A 185 -40.02 -3.61 -0.51
C TYR A 185 -38.85 -4.01 -1.39
N TYR A 186 -38.36 -3.06 -2.18
CA TYR A 186 -37.17 -3.19 -3.02
C TYR A 186 -36.32 -1.92 -2.92
N GLU A 187 -35.05 -2.06 -3.24
CA GLU A 187 -34.11 -0.96 -3.33
C GLU A 187 -33.44 -0.91 -4.70
N THR A 188 -33.03 0.31 -5.07
CA THR A 188 -32.39 0.57 -6.35
C THR A 188 -31.25 1.56 -6.20
N SER A 189 -30.23 1.37 -7.03
CA SER A 189 -29.16 2.33 -7.26
C SER A 189 -28.95 2.46 -8.76
N VAL A 190 -29.15 3.67 -9.28
CA VAL A 190 -28.89 3.94 -10.71
C VAL A 190 -27.39 3.95 -11.00
N LEU A 191 -26.57 4.35 -10.02
CA LEU A 191 -25.12 4.40 -10.15
C LEU A 191 -24.52 2.99 -10.33
N SER A 192 -24.87 2.06 -9.44
CA SER A 192 -24.39 0.66 -9.52
C SER A 192 -25.26 -0.24 -10.41
N TYR A 193 -26.40 0.28 -10.89
CA TYR A 193 -27.47 -0.46 -11.56
C TYR A 193 -28.15 -1.54 -10.71
N TYR A 194 -27.82 -1.63 -9.42
CA TYR A 194 -28.41 -2.61 -8.52
C TYR A 194 -29.93 -2.43 -8.40
N GLY A 195 -30.67 -3.54 -8.48
CA GLY A 195 -32.11 -3.61 -8.27
C GLY A 195 -32.98 -2.96 -9.35
N VAL A 196 -32.39 -2.28 -10.35
CA VAL A 196 -33.14 -1.55 -11.38
C VAL A 196 -34.00 -2.50 -12.21
N ASN A 197 -33.45 -3.59 -12.74
CA ASN A 197 -34.26 -4.55 -13.50
C ASN A 197 -35.22 -5.33 -12.60
N GLU A 198 -34.72 -5.80 -11.46
CA GLU A 198 -35.48 -6.60 -10.50
C GLU A 198 -36.77 -5.91 -10.03
N VAL A 199 -36.73 -4.59 -9.75
CA VAL A 199 -37.92 -3.87 -9.28
C VAL A 199 -39.00 -3.82 -10.36
N PHE A 200 -38.62 -3.64 -11.64
CA PHE A 200 -39.58 -3.58 -12.74
C PHE A 200 -40.11 -4.97 -13.11
N GLU A 201 -39.28 -6.01 -13.09
CA GLU A 201 -39.75 -7.39 -13.26
C GLU A 201 -40.74 -7.78 -12.15
N ASN A 202 -40.44 -7.44 -10.90
CA ASN A 202 -41.33 -7.71 -9.77
C ASN A 202 -42.61 -6.86 -9.79
N ALA A 203 -42.56 -5.66 -10.37
CA ALA A 203 -43.74 -4.86 -10.66
C ALA A 203 -44.63 -5.54 -11.73
N ILE A 204 -44.02 -6.08 -12.80
CA ILE A 204 -44.71 -6.87 -13.82
C ILE A 204 -45.34 -8.11 -13.20
N ARG A 205 -44.60 -8.90 -12.40
CA ARG A 205 -45.14 -10.07 -11.68
C ARG A 205 -46.35 -9.67 -10.83
N SER A 206 -46.25 -8.57 -10.08
CA SER A 206 -47.35 -8.05 -9.25
C SER A 206 -48.58 -7.67 -10.08
N ALA A 207 -48.41 -6.99 -11.21
CA ALA A 207 -49.48 -6.61 -12.13
C ALA A 207 -50.18 -7.84 -12.72
N LEU A 208 -49.40 -8.78 -13.26
CA LEU A 208 -49.92 -10.00 -13.89
C LEU A 208 -50.64 -10.91 -12.89
N MET A 209 -50.15 -11.00 -11.64
CA MET A 209 -50.84 -11.71 -10.57
C MET A 209 -52.20 -11.08 -10.22
N ALA A 210 -52.27 -9.76 -10.08
CA ALA A 210 -53.54 -9.07 -9.82
C ALA A 210 -54.52 -9.27 -10.98
N ARG A 211 -54.03 -9.19 -12.23
CA ARG A 211 -54.82 -9.47 -13.43
C ARG A 211 -55.34 -10.91 -13.45
N ARG A 212 -54.53 -11.89 -13.06
CA ARG A 212 -54.94 -13.30 -12.92
C ARG A 212 -56.08 -13.47 -11.91
N GLN A 213 -56.06 -12.75 -10.79
CA GLN A 213 -57.14 -12.79 -9.80
C GLN A 213 -58.47 -12.23 -10.38
N GLN A 214 -58.38 -11.22 -11.25
CA GLN A 214 -59.53 -10.63 -11.93
C GLN A 214 -60.01 -11.45 -13.15
N ARG A 215 -59.11 -12.19 -13.82
CA ARG A 215 -59.36 -12.95 -15.06
C ARG A 215 -58.89 -14.41 -14.94
N PHE A 216 -59.50 -15.15 -14.02
CA PHE A 216 -59.06 -16.50 -13.61
C PHE A 216 -59.04 -17.58 -14.72
N TRP A 217 -59.71 -17.36 -15.85
CA TRP A 217 -59.78 -18.29 -16.99
C TRP A 217 -58.57 -18.19 -17.94
N MET A 218 -57.72 -17.17 -17.80
CA MET A 218 -56.52 -16.98 -18.61
C MET A 218 -55.42 -17.97 -18.18
N THR A 219 -55.13 -18.97 -19.02
CA THR A 219 -54.18 -20.05 -18.73
C THR A 219 -52.71 -19.63 -18.87
N ASN A 220 -52.42 -18.62 -19.69
CA ASN A 220 -51.08 -18.05 -19.89
C ASN A 220 -50.49 -17.44 -18.61
N LEU A 221 -51.32 -16.95 -17.68
CA LEU A 221 -50.87 -16.32 -16.44
C LEU A 221 -50.65 -17.31 -15.28
N LYS A 222 -50.92 -18.61 -15.47
CA LYS A 222 -50.81 -19.62 -14.38
C LYS A 222 -49.38 -19.81 -13.87
N LYS A 223 -48.39 -19.60 -14.75
CA LYS A 223 -46.96 -19.79 -14.48
C LYS A 223 -46.29 -18.57 -13.84
N VAL A 224 -46.98 -17.42 -13.81
CA VAL A 224 -46.46 -16.19 -13.20
C VAL A 224 -46.23 -16.42 -11.71
N GLN A 225 -45.01 -16.13 -11.26
CA GLN A 225 -44.59 -16.31 -9.88
C GLN A 225 -44.98 -15.11 -9.02
N ARG A 226 -45.01 -15.32 -7.70
CA ARG A 226 -45.05 -14.20 -6.76
C ARG A 226 -43.78 -13.35 -6.87
N PRO A 227 -43.85 -12.04 -6.57
CA PRO A 227 -42.67 -11.19 -6.55
C PRO A 227 -41.50 -11.84 -5.81
N LEU A 228 -40.32 -11.79 -6.43
CA LEU A 228 -39.11 -12.45 -5.97
C LEU A 228 -38.47 -11.66 -4.82
N LEU A 229 -37.77 -12.36 -3.93
CA LEU A 229 -36.98 -11.71 -2.90
C LEU A 229 -35.74 -11.07 -3.56
N GLN A 230 -35.41 -9.85 -3.14
CA GLN A 230 -34.19 -9.17 -3.56
C GLN A 230 -33.06 -9.44 -2.56
N ALA A 231 -31.93 -9.95 -3.04
CA ALA A 231 -30.73 -10.12 -2.22
C ALA A 231 -30.12 -8.73 -1.93
N PRO A 232 -29.72 -8.42 -0.69
CA PRO A 232 -29.27 -7.09 -0.32
C PRO A 232 -27.98 -6.70 -1.03
N PHE A 233 -27.83 -5.41 -1.34
CA PHE A 233 -26.64 -4.88 -1.97
C PHE A 233 -25.44 -4.93 -1.04
N LYS A 234 -24.45 -5.75 -1.39
CA LYS A 234 -23.16 -5.78 -0.70
C LYS A 234 -22.29 -4.62 -1.21
N PRO A 235 -21.90 -3.66 -0.35
CA PRO A 235 -21.04 -2.56 -0.77
C PRO A 235 -19.67 -3.08 -1.22
N PRO A 236 -19.05 -2.41 -2.21
CA PRO A 236 -17.72 -2.78 -2.67
C PRO A 236 -16.72 -2.76 -1.52
N LYS A 237 -15.70 -3.62 -1.60
CA LYS A 237 -14.64 -3.64 -0.59
C LYS A 237 -13.84 -2.33 -0.69
N PRO A 238 -13.49 -1.68 0.43
CA PRO A 238 -12.62 -0.51 0.42
C PRO A 238 -11.31 -0.80 -0.33
N PRO A 239 -10.79 0.15 -1.11
CA PRO A 239 -9.50 0.00 -1.77
C PRO A 239 -8.37 -0.10 -0.75
N VAL A 240 -7.29 -0.78 -1.12
CA VAL A 240 -6.08 -0.88 -0.30
C VAL A 240 -5.30 0.43 -0.43
N PRO A 241 -4.81 1.03 0.68
CA PRO A 241 -3.98 2.23 0.62
C PRO A 241 -2.70 2.01 -0.19
N GLU A 242 -2.34 2.98 -1.04
CA GLU A 242 -1.10 2.98 -1.80
C GLU A 242 0.06 3.47 -0.93
N ILE A 243 1.24 2.87 -1.12
CA ILE A 243 2.47 3.27 -0.42
C ILE A 243 3.34 4.10 -1.36
N HIS A 244 3.67 5.31 -0.94
CA HIS A 244 4.55 6.23 -1.63
C HIS A 244 5.94 6.25 -1.00
N ILE A 245 6.96 6.04 -1.82
CA ILE A 245 8.37 6.10 -1.40
C ILE A 245 8.88 7.53 -1.58
N SER A 246 9.44 8.12 -0.52
CA SER A 246 10.09 9.44 -0.62
C SER A 246 11.27 9.38 -1.58
N PRO A 247 11.50 10.34 -2.50
CA PRO A 247 12.57 10.27 -3.49
C PRO A 247 13.98 10.22 -2.85
N SER A 248 14.93 9.60 -3.55
CA SER A 248 16.31 9.49 -3.08
C SER A 248 17.08 10.81 -3.19
N SER A 249 17.74 11.20 -2.11
CA SER A 249 18.73 12.28 -2.07
C SER A 249 20.18 11.75 -2.02
N TYR A 250 20.39 10.44 -2.19
CA TYR A 250 21.71 9.80 -2.06
C TYR A 250 22.79 10.44 -2.92
N ASP A 251 22.51 10.67 -4.20
CA ASP A 251 23.49 11.23 -5.13
C ASP A 251 23.90 12.66 -4.76
N ASN A 252 22.97 13.45 -4.23
CA ASN A 252 23.26 14.80 -3.74
C ASN A 252 24.16 14.74 -2.51
N HIS A 253 23.90 13.82 -1.59
CA HIS A 253 24.74 13.63 -0.40
C HIS A 253 26.16 13.16 -0.74
N MET A 254 26.32 12.27 -1.74
CA MET A 254 27.65 11.86 -2.21
C MET A 254 28.42 13.03 -2.84
N ARG A 255 27.72 13.89 -3.59
CA ARG A 255 28.28 15.13 -4.12
C ARG A 255 28.65 16.12 -3.01
N GLU A 256 27.81 16.27 -1.98
CA GLU A 256 28.12 17.11 -0.82
C GLU A 256 29.34 16.61 -0.05
N MET A 257 29.48 15.29 0.12
CA MET A 257 30.67 14.68 0.73
C MET A 257 31.95 15.01 -0.06
N TRP A 258 31.87 15.00 -1.39
CA TRP A 258 32.97 15.43 -2.26
C TRP A 258 33.31 16.92 -2.10
N ILE A 259 32.31 17.80 -1.99
CA ILE A 259 32.51 19.26 -1.88
C ILE A 259 33.00 19.67 -0.50
N GLN A 260 32.42 19.12 0.57
CA GLN A 260 32.72 19.51 1.96
C GLN A 260 34.07 18.98 2.45
N GLN A 261 34.56 17.85 1.89
CA GLN A 261 35.84 17.23 2.22
C GLN A 261 36.11 17.11 3.74
N ALA A 262 35.07 16.84 4.53
CA ALA A 262 35.17 16.71 5.98
C ALA A 262 35.71 15.32 6.38
N HIS A 263 36.66 15.28 7.32
CA HIS A 263 37.30 14.04 7.81
C HIS A 263 38.05 13.25 6.73
N THR A 264 38.74 13.95 5.82
CA THR A 264 39.64 13.32 4.85
C THR A 264 40.91 12.78 5.53
N ASP A 265 41.39 11.63 5.03
CA ASP A 265 42.48 10.84 5.61
C ASP A 265 43.59 10.52 4.58
N VAL A 266 43.46 11.04 3.35
CA VAL A 266 44.45 10.91 2.27
C VAL A 266 44.54 12.20 1.45
N ILE A 267 45.77 12.56 1.07
CA ILE A 267 46.10 13.69 0.17
C ILE A 267 46.81 13.17 -1.07
N PHE A 268 46.34 13.54 -2.26
CA PHE A 268 47.09 13.40 -3.50
C PHE A 268 47.80 14.70 -3.85
N VAL A 269 49.10 14.63 -4.14
CA VAL A 269 49.91 15.77 -4.57
C VAL A 269 50.20 15.64 -6.06
N ALA A 270 49.58 16.47 -6.89
CA ALA A 270 49.83 16.56 -8.34
C ALA A 270 50.54 17.89 -8.64
N GLY A 271 51.85 17.83 -8.89
CA GLY A 271 52.65 19.05 -9.10
C GLY A 271 52.66 19.92 -7.83
N SER A 272 52.06 21.12 -7.91
CA SER A 272 51.94 22.06 -6.79
C SER A 272 50.55 22.07 -6.13
N VAL A 273 49.64 21.19 -6.55
CA VAL A 273 48.25 21.15 -6.07
C VAL A 273 48.03 19.90 -5.22
N GLY A 274 47.43 20.06 -4.04
CA GLY A 274 47.00 18.97 -3.16
C GLY A 274 45.49 18.74 -3.24
N PHE A 275 45.05 17.49 -3.34
CA PHE A 275 43.66 17.08 -3.32
C PHE A 275 43.40 16.18 -2.12
N THR A 276 42.40 16.50 -1.29
CA THR A 276 42.04 15.65 -0.15
C THR A 276 40.90 14.69 -0.52
N ALA A 277 40.91 13.48 0.04
CA ALA A 277 39.90 12.45 -0.21
C ALA A 277 39.78 11.48 0.98
N HIS A 278 38.85 10.53 0.88
CA HIS A 278 38.60 9.50 1.89
C HIS A 278 39.08 8.13 1.41
N ARG A 279 39.92 7.43 2.19
CA ARG A 279 40.49 6.12 1.82
C ARG A 279 39.42 5.07 1.58
N PHE A 280 38.38 5.02 2.43
CA PHE A 280 37.27 4.06 2.27
C PHE A 280 36.54 4.24 0.93
N MET A 281 36.35 5.50 0.50
CA MET A 281 35.72 5.85 -0.77
C MET A 281 36.59 5.44 -1.95
N LEU A 282 37.88 5.77 -1.91
CA LEU A 282 38.83 5.47 -2.98
C LEU A 282 39.05 3.96 -3.15
N ALA A 283 39.17 3.23 -2.04
CA ALA A 283 39.33 1.79 -2.03
C ALA A 283 38.06 1.09 -2.53
N SER A 284 36.88 1.66 -2.24
CA SER A 284 35.62 1.17 -2.81
C SER A 284 35.48 1.49 -4.30
N ALA A 285 36.06 2.59 -4.79
CA ALA A 285 35.95 3.00 -6.19
C ALA A 285 36.99 2.34 -7.11
N SER A 286 38.24 2.16 -6.67
CA SER A 286 39.35 1.61 -7.46
C SER A 286 40.00 0.39 -6.79
N PRO A 287 40.06 -0.77 -7.48
CA PRO A 287 40.80 -1.94 -7.00
C PRO A 287 42.30 -1.69 -6.81
N LEU A 288 42.90 -0.83 -7.66
CA LEU A 288 44.30 -0.43 -7.53
C LEU A 288 44.52 0.33 -6.21
N LEU A 289 43.69 1.36 -5.95
CA LEU A 289 43.79 2.14 -4.72
C LEU A 289 43.49 1.29 -3.49
N HIS A 290 42.57 0.32 -3.58
CA HIS A 290 42.37 -0.66 -2.51
C HIS A 290 43.67 -1.42 -2.18
N ARG A 291 44.35 -2.00 -3.18
CA ARG A 291 45.62 -2.74 -2.99
C ARG A 291 46.71 -1.85 -2.39
N ILE A 292 46.85 -0.64 -2.93
CA ILE A 292 47.88 0.32 -2.53
C ILE A 292 47.64 0.83 -1.10
N LEU A 293 46.41 1.18 -0.75
CA LEU A 293 46.08 1.73 0.56
C LEU A 293 46.05 0.66 1.67
N MET A 294 45.91 -0.61 1.32
CA MET A 294 45.98 -1.75 2.25
C MET A 294 47.41 -2.27 2.49
N THR A 295 48.42 -1.83 1.72
CA THR A 295 49.76 -2.39 1.86
C THR A 295 50.37 -1.89 3.19
N ASP A 296 50.54 -2.80 4.15
CA ASP A 296 51.02 -2.51 5.51
C ASP A 296 52.43 -1.89 5.53
N PHE A 297 52.57 -0.73 6.19
CA PHE A 297 53.86 -0.08 6.49
C PHE A 297 54.62 -0.73 7.67
N SER A 298 54.09 -1.81 8.26
CA SER A 298 54.62 -2.43 9.48
C SER A 298 55.79 -3.40 9.23
N ASN A 299 55.90 -3.99 8.03
CA ASN A 299 56.93 -5.01 7.75
C ASN A 299 58.34 -4.45 7.47
N GLU A 300 58.48 -3.16 7.12
CA GLU A 300 59.80 -2.55 6.85
C GLU A 300 60.51 -2.03 8.12
N LEU A 301 59.81 -2.00 9.26
CA LEU A 301 60.43 -1.67 10.56
C LEU A 301 61.27 -2.83 11.13
N ASN A 302 61.05 -4.07 10.67
CA ASN A 302 61.79 -5.25 11.15
C ASN A 302 62.94 -5.69 10.24
N THR A 303 63.12 -5.11 9.06
CA THR A 303 64.13 -5.57 8.08
C THR A 303 65.35 -4.65 7.95
N ARG A 304 65.48 -3.62 8.80
CA ARG A 304 66.69 -2.76 8.87
C ARG A 304 67.61 -3.03 10.07
N SER A 305 67.48 -4.20 10.73
CA SER A 305 68.41 -4.61 11.79
C SER A 305 68.76 -6.11 11.72
N SER A 306 69.41 -6.51 10.63
CA SER A 306 70.28 -7.71 10.47
C SER A 306 70.40 -8.03 8.98
N SER A 307 71.53 -8.05 8.28
CA SER A 307 72.95 -7.88 8.61
C SER A 307 73.68 -7.67 7.28
N GLU A 308 74.67 -6.76 7.23
CA GLU A 308 75.90 -7.09 6.52
C GLU A 308 76.55 -8.24 7.30
N SER A 309 76.57 -9.45 6.75
CA SER A 309 77.60 -10.48 6.98
C SER A 309 77.20 -11.76 6.27
N SER A 310 77.82 -11.96 5.11
CA SER A 310 78.09 -13.24 4.47
C SER A 310 78.62 -14.29 5.45
N MET A 311 78.06 -15.52 5.42
CA MET A 311 78.77 -16.81 5.36
C MET A 311 77.79 -18.01 5.32
N VAL A 312 77.80 -18.72 4.19
CA VAL A 312 77.83 -20.20 3.98
C VAL A 312 77.24 -21.13 5.06
N SER A 313 76.17 -21.88 4.71
CA SER A 313 76.08 -23.37 4.55
C SER A 313 74.63 -23.86 4.73
N THR A 314 73.94 -24.37 3.70
CA THR A 314 73.80 -25.78 3.25
C THR A 314 72.95 -26.73 4.12
N PHE A 315 71.89 -27.28 3.48
CA PHE A 315 71.14 -28.54 3.71
C PHE A 315 70.16 -28.71 4.89
N GLY A 316 68.94 -29.17 4.55
CA GLY A 316 68.34 -30.33 5.22
C GLY A 316 66.89 -30.19 5.71
N GLU A 317 65.94 -30.76 4.96
CA GLU A 317 64.65 -31.23 5.47
C GLU A 317 64.85 -32.34 6.52
N ALA A 318 64.07 -32.35 7.62
CA ALA A 318 63.36 -33.53 8.17
C ALA A 318 62.87 -33.34 9.63
N THR A 319 61.58 -33.67 9.83
CA THR A 319 60.93 -34.44 10.94
C THR A 319 61.02 -34.03 12.43
N GLN A 320 59.81 -33.75 12.98
CA GLN A 320 59.13 -34.33 14.17
C GLN A 320 59.88 -34.69 15.50
N GLY A 321 59.24 -34.31 16.61
CA GLY A 321 59.32 -34.89 17.96
C GLY A 321 60.22 -34.10 18.93
N ASP A 322 59.94 -33.86 20.21
CA ASP A 322 58.83 -34.11 21.14
C ASP A 322 59.04 -33.12 22.31
N PHE A 323 57.98 -32.63 22.96
CA PHE A 323 58.10 -31.94 24.25
C PHE A 323 57.75 -32.90 25.40
N ASN A 324 58.57 -32.85 26.45
CA ASN A 324 58.66 -33.80 27.55
C ASN A 324 57.56 -33.66 28.63
N ASP A 325 57.37 -34.76 29.36
CA ASP A 325 56.23 -35.20 30.19
C ASP A 325 56.09 -34.56 31.60
N ASP A 326 56.60 -33.34 31.82
CA ASP A 326 56.56 -32.67 33.13
C ASP A 326 55.53 -31.52 33.24
N THR A 327 54.76 -31.27 32.19
CA THR A 327 53.80 -30.14 32.15
C THR A 327 52.33 -30.57 32.19
N GLU A 328 52.03 -31.87 32.14
CA GLU A 328 50.66 -32.39 32.02
C GLU A 328 49.97 -32.69 33.37
N HIS A 329 50.69 -32.57 34.50
CA HIS A 329 50.16 -32.91 35.83
C HIS A 329 49.55 -31.75 36.65
N LEU A 330 49.43 -30.53 36.10
CA LEU A 330 48.86 -29.37 36.83
C LEU A 330 47.47 -28.90 36.37
N ILE A 331 46.81 -29.60 35.43
CA ILE A 331 45.47 -29.23 34.97
C ILE A 331 44.54 -30.45 34.95
N ARG A 332 44.11 -30.95 36.12
CA ARG A 332 42.86 -31.74 36.27
C ARG A 332 42.56 -32.11 37.73
N VAL A 333 41.99 -31.17 38.49
CA VAL A 333 41.01 -31.39 39.59
C VAL A 333 40.24 -30.05 39.74
N ASP A 334 39.10 -29.84 39.09
CA ASP A 334 37.71 -30.23 39.43
C ASP A 334 36.91 -29.16 40.20
N THR A 335 35.64 -29.01 39.78
CA THR A 335 34.45 -28.41 40.43
C THR A 335 34.11 -26.89 40.32
N GLY A 336 33.19 -26.58 39.38
CA GLY A 336 31.88 -25.94 39.66
C GLY A 336 31.75 -24.46 40.10
N LYS A 337 31.54 -23.54 39.13
CA LYS A 337 30.60 -22.37 39.10
C LYS A 337 30.96 -21.43 37.91
N PRO A 338 30.02 -20.96 37.05
CA PRO A 338 30.38 -20.09 35.93
C PRO A 338 30.35 -18.62 36.36
N SER A 339 31.49 -18.10 36.76
CA SER A 339 31.73 -16.68 36.97
C SER A 339 33.20 -16.39 36.68
N ARG A 340 33.46 -15.43 35.78
CA ARG A 340 34.76 -14.77 35.54
C ARG A 340 35.92 -15.63 35.02
N VAL A 341 35.83 -16.09 33.76
CA VAL A 341 37.01 -16.63 33.04
C VAL A 341 37.32 -15.89 31.73
N TRP A 342 36.47 -14.95 31.27
CA TRP A 342 36.80 -14.21 30.04
C TRP A 342 37.91 -13.15 30.18
N GLU A 343 38.38 -12.91 31.40
CA GLU A 343 39.41 -11.90 31.71
C GLU A 343 40.87 -12.40 31.66
N GLN A 344 41.13 -13.70 31.48
CA GLN A 344 42.52 -14.22 31.50
C GLN A 344 43.06 -14.77 30.17
N LEU A 345 42.22 -14.92 29.13
CA LEU A 345 42.69 -15.23 27.77
C LEU A 345 43.06 -14.00 26.94
N LYS A 346 42.91 -12.78 27.50
CA LYS A 346 43.42 -11.51 26.92
C LYS A 346 44.88 -11.19 27.28
N ARG A 347 45.63 -12.13 27.88
CA ARG A 347 47.05 -11.93 28.21
C ARG A 347 47.97 -12.85 27.40
N ARG A 348 47.86 -12.81 26.06
CA ARG A 348 48.96 -13.10 25.13
C ARG A 348 48.67 -12.51 23.74
N SER A 349 48.49 -11.20 23.71
CA SER A 349 48.94 -10.35 22.60
C SER A 349 49.22 -8.97 23.20
N SER A 350 50.32 -8.89 23.94
CA SER A 350 50.86 -7.63 24.42
C SER A 350 51.36 -6.82 23.24
N CYS A 351 50.47 -6.10 22.56
CA CYS A 351 50.85 -4.84 21.95
C CYS A 351 51.05 -3.88 23.12
N GLN A 352 52.25 -3.92 23.71
CA GLN A 352 52.73 -2.83 24.54
C GLN A 352 52.62 -1.57 23.68
N ILE A 353 51.68 -0.71 24.07
CA ILE A 353 51.68 0.70 23.69
C ILE A 353 53.00 1.23 24.22
N LEU A 354 54.00 1.31 23.36
CA LEU A 354 55.13 2.19 23.59
C LEU A 354 54.54 3.60 23.66
N THR A 355 54.63 4.20 24.83
CA THR A 355 54.55 5.65 25.00
C THR A 355 55.56 6.27 24.06
N CYS A 356 55.10 6.78 22.92
CA CYS A 356 55.95 7.57 22.04
C CYS A 356 56.28 8.88 22.76
N ASP A 357 57.53 9.00 23.19
CA ASP A 357 58.17 10.28 23.46
C ASP A 357 57.87 11.25 22.32
N SER A 358 57.49 12.47 22.69
CA SER A 358 56.98 13.55 21.84
C SER A 358 58.04 14.18 20.92
N ASN A 359 58.92 13.40 20.28
CA ASN A 359 59.96 13.94 19.39
C ASN A 359 60.49 13.00 18.28
N ARG A 360 59.77 11.95 17.88
CA ARG A 360 60.11 11.18 16.66
C ARG A 360 59.07 11.40 15.56
N ARG A 361 59.47 12.14 14.52
CA ARG A 361 58.73 12.23 13.25
C ARG A 361 58.62 10.83 12.65
N LEU A 362 57.42 10.26 12.65
CA LEU A 362 57.08 9.04 11.91
C LEU A 362 56.96 9.41 10.43
N ASP A 363 58.09 9.43 9.71
CA ASP A 363 58.14 9.73 8.28
C ASP A 363 58.43 8.40 7.56
N VAL A 364 57.39 7.57 7.41
CA VAL A 364 57.49 6.30 6.66
C VAL A 364 57.13 6.59 5.22
N SER A 365 58.09 6.46 4.31
CA SER A 365 57.94 6.76 2.89
C SER A 365 58.37 5.58 2.02
N ARG A 366 57.54 5.22 1.04
CA ARG A 366 57.83 4.19 0.04
C ARG A 366 57.78 4.80 -1.36
N GLU A 367 58.84 4.61 -2.14
CA GLU A 367 58.82 4.90 -3.57
C GLU A 367 58.03 3.82 -4.32
N MET A 368 57.29 4.23 -5.34
CA MET A 368 56.39 3.36 -6.08
C MET A 368 56.88 3.18 -7.52
N ASP A 369 57.00 1.92 -7.94
CA ASP A 369 57.26 1.55 -9.33
C ASP A 369 55.94 1.52 -10.12
N HIS A 370 55.27 2.68 -10.22
CA HIS A 370 53.98 2.78 -10.91
C HIS A 370 53.92 4.06 -11.77
N PRO A 371 53.39 4.02 -13.01
CA PRO A 371 53.38 5.18 -13.92
C PRO A 371 52.63 6.40 -13.34
N ALA A 372 51.61 6.17 -12.52
CA ALA A 372 50.84 7.22 -11.86
C ALA A 372 51.39 7.68 -10.49
N PHE A 373 52.08 6.82 -9.73
CA PHE A 373 52.41 7.08 -8.34
C PHE A 373 53.94 7.10 -8.15
N LEU A 374 54.47 8.18 -7.60
CA LEU A 374 55.91 8.32 -7.33
C LEU A 374 56.27 7.83 -5.92
N SER A 375 55.50 8.25 -4.91
CA SER A 375 55.73 7.82 -3.54
C SER A 375 54.47 7.90 -2.69
N ILE A 376 54.40 7.06 -1.65
CA ILE A 376 53.37 7.10 -0.62
C ILE A 376 54.04 7.27 0.73
N ARG A 377 53.56 8.23 1.50
CA ARG A 377 54.12 8.58 2.80
C ARG A 377 53.00 8.75 3.81
N VAL A 378 53.25 8.37 5.06
CA VAL A 378 52.35 8.73 6.17
C VAL A 378 52.98 9.92 6.87
N GLN A 379 52.31 11.07 6.84
CA GLN A 379 52.83 12.30 7.41
C GLN A 379 51.78 12.94 8.34
N GLN A 380 52.25 13.52 9.44
CA GLN A 380 51.41 14.38 10.26
C GLN A 380 51.29 15.75 9.58
N CYS A 381 50.11 16.03 9.04
CA CYS A 381 49.81 17.26 8.34
C CYS A 381 49.08 18.23 9.29
N GLU A 382 49.59 19.46 9.37
CA GLU A 382 48.90 20.57 10.00
C GLU A 382 47.95 21.18 8.96
N GLY A 383 46.65 21.13 9.23
CA GLY A 383 45.60 21.63 8.36
C GLY A 383 44.51 22.32 9.16
N LEU A 384 43.45 22.72 8.48
CA LEU A 384 42.23 23.21 9.12
C LEU A 384 41.24 22.05 9.22
N ASP A 385 40.63 21.83 10.38
CA ASP A 385 39.52 20.90 10.52
C ASP A 385 38.30 21.39 9.70
N HIS A 386 37.24 20.59 9.65
CA HIS A 386 35.98 20.93 8.98
C HIS A 386 35.28 22.19 9.56
N ARG A 387 35.89 22.86 10.54
CA ARG A 387 35.42 24.09 11.21
C ARG A 387 36.34 25.28 10.97
N GLY A 388 37.46 25.09 10.27
CA GLY A 388 38.47 26.13 10.10
C GLY A 388 39.42 26.30 11.30
N ASN A 389 39.50 25.33 12.21
CA ASN A 389 40.47 25.34 13.31
C ASN A 389 41.75 24.58 12.94
N PRO A 390 42.93 25.03 13.38
CA PRO A 390 44.16 24.30 13.17
C PRO A 390 44.11 22.92 13.85
N SER A 391 44.17 21.86 13.04
CA SER A 391 44.20 20.46 13.49
C SER A 391 45.42 19.76 12.89
N SER A 392 46.09 18.93 13.70
CA SER A 392 47.11 18.02 13.21
C SER A 392 46.48 16.65 13.04
N SER A 393 46.47 16.12 11.82
CA SER A 393 45.97 14.78 11.54
C SER A 393 47.03 13.96 10.79
N LEU A 394 47.12 12.67 11.11
CA LEU A 394 47.94 11.73 10.37
C LEU A 394 47.24 11.45 9.04
N GLN A 395 47.86 11.85 7.93
CA GLN A 395 47.30 11.66 6.59
C GLN A 395 48.24 10.82 5.74
N THR A 396 47.64 10.04 4.82
CA THR A 396 48.40 9.32 3.80
C THR A 396 48.62 10.26 2.61
N VAL A 397 49.86 10.66 2.36
CA VAL A 397 50.24 11.56 1.26
C VAL A 397 50.75 10.72 0.09
N ILE A 398 50.07 10.82 -1.05
CA ILE A 398 50.41 10.12 -2.30
C ILE A 398 50.90 11.16 -3.31
N THR A 399 52.16 11.07 -3.72
CA THR A 399 52.73 11.93 -4.75
C THR A 399 52.50 11.34 -6.13
N LEU A 400 51.83 12.09 -7.00
CA LEU A 400 51.51 11.69 -8.36
C LEU A 400 52.65 12.05 -9.32
N SER A 401 52.79 11.23 -10.37
CA SER A 401 53.68 11.48 -11.50
C SER A 401 53.24 12.70 -12.31
N LYS A 402 54.17 13.32 -13.03
CA LYS A 402 53.87 14.42 -13.97
C LYS A 402 52.95 14.01 -15.13
N LEU A 403 52.73 12.71 -15.30
CA LEU A 403 51.81 12.15 -16.30
C LEU A 403 50.33 12.38 -15.95
N ILE A 404 50.00 12.70 -14.69
CA ILE A 404 48.63 13.02 -14.27
C ILE A 404 48.55 14.52 -14.00
N THR A 405 47.74 15.23 -14.78
CA THR A 405 47.53 16.66 -14.58
C THR A 405 46.60 16.92 -13.39
N PRO A 406 46.73 18.06 -12.69
CA PRO A 406 45.85 18.38 -11.56
C PRO A 406 44.37 18.44 -11.97
N GLN A 407 44.08 18.94 -13.18
CA GLN A 407 42.72 19.02 -13.71
C GLN A 407 42.15 17.62 -13.96
N ALA A 408 42.92 16.72 -14.56
CA ALA A 408 42.51 15.33 -14.75
C ALA A 408 42.26 14.62 -13.40
N MET A 409 43.15 14.81 -12.42
CA MET A 409 42.98 14.20 -11.10
C MET A 409 41.72 14.67 -10.38
N ASN A 410 41.39 15.96 -10.47
CA ASN A 410 40.15 16.50 -9.90
C ASN A 410 38.89 15.82 -10.47
N GLN A 411 38.88 15.59 -11.79
CA GLN A 411 37.77 14.92 -12.48
C GLN A 411 37.70 13.42 -12.17
N VAL A 412 38.86 12.77 -12.03
CA VAL A 412 38.94 11.37 -11.59
C VAL A 412 38.35 11.22 -10.19
N LEU A 413 38.72 12.10 -9.25
CA LEU A 413 38.16 12.09 -7.89
C LEU A 413 36.67 12.39 -7.89
N GLN A 414 36.21 13.40 -8.63
CA GLN A 414 34.79 13.68 -8.75
C GLN A 414 34.00 12.46 -9.27
N PHE A 415 34.51 11.80 -10.32
CA PHE A 415 33.90 10.58 -10.85
C PHE A 415 33.85 9.46 -9.81
N MET A 416 34.91 9.27 -9.01
CA MET A 416 34.90 8.25 -7.97
C MET A 416 33.69 8.44 -7.03
N TYR A 417 33.40 9.67 -6.60
CA TYR A 417 32.32 9.98 -5.65
C TYR A 417 30.92 10.01 -6.30
N THR A 418 30.77 10.62 -7.47
CA THR A 418 29.45 10.89 -8.06
C THR A 418 29.11 9.99 -9.24
N GLY A 419 30.08 9.28 -9.81
CA GLY A 419 29.98 8.56 -11.08
C GLY A 419 29.94 9.46 -12.31
N THR A 420 30.19 10.75 -12.15
CA THR A 420 30.09 11.75 -13.24
C THR A 420 31.28 12.68 -13.22
N ILE A 421 31.66 13.19 -14.38
CA ILE A 421 32.60 14.33 -14.51
C ILE A 421 31.81 15.65 -14.59
N ASP A 422 32.52 16.78 -14.59
CA ASP A 422 31.92 18.10 -14.69
C ASP A 422 31.17 18.29 -16.03
N SER A 423 29.99 18.93 -15.97
CA SER A 423 29.10 19.10 -17.13
C SER A 423 29.75 19.92 -18.24
N GLN A 424 30.65 20.85 -17.89
CA GLN A 424 31.42 21.63 -18.87
C GLN A 424 32.29 20.77 -19.80
N TYR A 425 32.64 19.55 -19.40
CA TYR A 425 33.39 18.61 -20.21
C TYR A 425 32.50 17.59 -20.94
N CYS A 426 31.21 17.60 -20.64
CA CYS A 426 30.20 16.77 -21.29
C CYS A 426 29.47 17.51 -22.43
N GLU A 427 29.56 18.85 -22.50
CA GLU A 427 28.88 19.63 -23.54
C GLU A 427 29.73 19.77 -24.83
N LEU A 428 29.15 19.31 -25.95
CA LEU A 428 29.73 19.17 -27.30
C LEU A 428 30.42 20.41 -27.91
N GLN A 429 30.25 21.62 -27.35
CA GLN A 429 30.71 22.87 -27.96
C GLN A 429 31.90 23.54 -27.24
N THR A 430 32.28 23.07 -26.05
CA THR A 430 33.28 23.74 -25.19
C THR A 430 34.35 22.81 -24.61
N ALA A 431 34.21 21.48 -24.75
CA ALA A 431 35.15 20.54 -24.15
C ALA A 431 36.54 20.58 -24.83
N PRO A 432 37.63 20.94 -24.13
CA PRO A 432 38.98 20.85 -24.67
C PRO A 432 39.37 19.37 -24.85
N ILE A 433 39.43 18.90 -26.09
CA ILE A 433 39.75 17.51 -26.46
C ILE A 433 41.02 17.00 -25.77
N GLY A 434 42.01 17.88 -25.55
CA GLY A 434 43.24 17.56 -24.82
C GLY A 434 42.99 17.09 -23.38
N LEU A 435 42.11 17.77 -22.63
CA LEU A 435 41.83 17.41 -21.24
C LEU A 435 41.07 16.08 -21.12
N LEU A 436 40.16 15.79 -22.07
CA LEU A 436 39.48 14.48 -22.11
C LEU A 436 40.47 13.34 -22.31
N LEU A 437 41.49 13.53 -23.16
CA LEU A 437 42.57 12.54 -23.33
C LEU A 437 43.42 12.38 -22.06
N GLU A 438 43.70 13.47 -21.35
CA GLU A 438 44.39 13.43 -20.05
C GLU A 438 43.57 12.68 -18.98
N ILE A 439 42.26 12.92 -18.90
CA ILE A 439 41.36 12.21 -17.97
C ILE A 439 41.32 10.72 -18.33
N ARG A 440 41.23 10.39 -19.62
CA ARG A 440 41.24 9.00 -20.09
C ARG A 440 42.54 8.29 -19.74
N GLN A 441 43.68 8.95 -19.94
CA GLN A 441 44.99 8.43 -19.58
C GLN A 441 45.12 8.22 -18.06
N ALA A 442 44.64 9.18 -17.26
CA ALA A 442 44.60 9.03 -15.81
C ALA A 442 43.71 7.85 -15.39
N ALA A 443 42.53 7.68 -16.01
CA ALA A 443 41.63 6.57 -15.74
C ALA A 443 42.27 5.20 -16.03
N GLU A 444 43.05 5.10 -17.12
CA GLU A 444 43.82 3.90 -17.45
C GLU A 444 44.87 3.59 -16.38
N PHE A 445 45.65 4.59 -15.95
CA PHE A 445 46.65 4.37 -14.90
C PHE A 445 46.05 4.04 -13.54
N LEU A 446 44.85 4.55 -13.21
CA LEU A 446 44.17 4.26 -11.94
C LEU A 446 43.31 2.99 -11.99
N GLU A 447 43.36 2.23 -13.08
CA GLU A 447 42.55 1.02 -13.33
C GLU A 447 41.03 1.29 -13.18
N LEU A 448 40.56 2.46 -13.63
CA LEU A 448 39.14 2.84 -13.63
C LEU A 448 38.52 2.57 -15.01
N SER A 449 38.11 1.33 -15.24
CA SER A 449 37.48 0.92 -16.51
C SER A 449 36.23 1.73 -16.85
N ASP A 450 35.39 2.01 -15.86
CA ASP A 450 34.12 2.72 -16.06
C ASP A 450 34.34 4.18 -16.47
N LEU A 451 35.31 4.86 -15.86
CA LEU A 451 35.67 6.22 -16.25
C LEU A 451 36.33 6.25 -17.63
N HIS A 452 37.19 5.28 -17.93
CA HIS A 452 37.80 5.16 -19.26
C HIS A 452 36.74 4.98 -20.36
N LEU A 453 35.75 4.13 -20.12
CA LEU A 453 34.63 3.93 -21.04
C LEU A 453 33.72 5.16 -21.11
N PHE A 454 33.42 5.80 -19.98
CA PHE A 454 32.64 7.04 -19.91
C PHE A 454 33.24 8.12 -20.82
N VAL A 455 34.54 8.39 -20.68
CA VAL A 455 35.26 9.40 -21.47
C VAL A 455 35.37 8.98 -22.94
N SER A 456 35.50 7.67 -23.22
CA SER A 456 35.51 7.16 -24.59
C SER A 456 34.16 7.38 -25.29
N ASN A 457 33.04 7.20 -24.58
CA ASN A 457 31.71 7.47 -25.11
C ASN A 457 31.51 8.96 -25.39
N VAL A 458 31.99 9.85 -24.50
CA VAL A 458 31.99 11.31 -24.75
C VAL A 458 32.81 11.64 -26.00
N HIS A 459 34.00 11.05 -26.15
CA HIS A 459 34.85 11.26 -27.32
C HIS A 459 34.21 10.77 -28.63
N SER A 460 33.52 9.62 -28.59
CA SER A 460 32.82 9.02 -29.73
C SER A 460 31.45 9.64 -30.04
N ARG A 461 30.99 10.62 -29.24
CA ARG A 461 29.66 11.25 -29.33
C ARG A 461 28.49 10.28 -29.04
N GLU A 462 28.72 9.33 -28.14
CA GLU A 462 27.75 8.32 -27.69
C GLU A 462 27.36 8.51 -26.21
N GLU A 463 27.25 9.76 -25.77
CA GLU A 463 26.99 10.13 -24.36
C GLU A 463 25.70 9.54 -23.80
N PHE A 464 24.72 9.23 -24.65
CA PHE A 464 23.47 8.59 -24.23
C PHE A 464 23.71 7.24 -23.51
N LEU A 465 24.79 6.53 -23.84
CA LEU A 465 25.19 5.28 -23.18
C LEU A 465 25.70 5.50 -21.75
N ASN A 466 26.16 6.71 -21.43
CA ASN A 466 26.71 7.01 -20.11
C ASN A 466 25.63 6.99 -19.01
N THR A 467 24.35 7.20 -19.35
CA THR A 467 23.24 7.10 -18.39
C THR A 467 23.21 5.72 -17.71
N GLU A 468 23.27 4.65 -18.50
CA GLU A 468 23.28 3.27 -18.00
C GLU A 468 24.60 2.94 -17.29
N LEU A 469 25.72 3.44 -17.82
CA LEU A 469 27.04 3.26 -17.20
C LEU A 469 27.12 3.87 -15.80
N ILE A 470 26.57 5.08 -15.61
CA ILE A 470 26.50 5.73 -14.30
C ILE A 470 25.69 4.88 -13.32
N LEU A 471 24.54 4.36 -13.74
CA LEU A 471 23.70 3.50 -12.90
C LEU A 471 24.43 2.21 -12.50
N HIS A 472 25.14 1.59 -13.45
CA HIS A 472 25.95 0.40 -13.21
C HIS A 472 27.09 0.68 -12.22
N TYR A 473 27.90 1.72 -12.47
CA TYR A 473 29.00 2.12 -11.60
C TYR A 473 28.53 2.38 -10.17
N ARG A 474 27.43 3.13 -10.01
CA ARG A 474 26.87 3.43 -8.68
C ARG A 474 26.36 2.17 -7.97
N LYS A 475 25.76 1.23 -8.70
CA LYS A 475 25.33 -0.06 -8.14
C LYS A 475 26.52 -0.88 -7.63
N ASP A 476 27.60 -0.95 -8.42
CA ASP A 476 28.82 -1.67 -8.04
C ASP A 476 29.54 -1.01 -6.87
N LEU A 477 29.57 0.32 -6.82
CA LEU A 477 30.14 1.06 -5.70
C LEU A 477 29.37 0.76 -4.40
N LYS A 478 28.03 0.79 -4.44
CA LYS A 478 27.18 0.45 -3.29
C LYS A 478 27.41 -0.99 -2.80
N LYS A 479 27.59 -1.94 -3.71
CA LYS A 479 27.93 -3.32 -3.36
C LYS A 479 29.30 -3.39 -2.68
N ARG A 480 30.30 -2.71 -3.22
CA ARG A 480 31.65 -2.63 -2.62
C ARG A 480 31.63 -1.98 -1.24
N PHE A 481 30.75 -0.99 -0.99
CA PHE A 481 30.54 -0.46 0.36
C PHE A 481 29.99 -1.49 1.34
N GLN A 482 29.03 -2.32 0.92
CA GLN A 482 28.52 -3.39 1.78
C GLN A 482 29.61 -4.41 2.10
N ASP A 483 30.37 -4.85 1.09
CA ASP A 483 31.38 -5.89 1.25
C ASP A 483 32.60 -5.39 2.06
N LEU A 484 33.19 -4.25 1.68
CA LEU A 484 34.45 -3.76 2.24
C LEU A 484 34.24 -2.91 3.50
N CYS A 485 33.30 -1.97 3.47
CA CYS A 485 33.11 -1.05 4.59
C CYS A 485 32.26 -1.69 5.69
N LEU A 486 31.09 -2.24 5.36
CA LEU A 486 30.22 -2.86 6.38
C LEU A 486 30.71 -4.25 6.80
N GLY A 487 31.18 -5.07 5.85
CA GLY A 487 31.66 -6.42 6.14
C GLY A 487 33.02 -6.48 6.85
N HIS A 488 33.98 -5.62 6.47
CA HIS A 488 35.35 -5.65 7.00
C HIS A 488 35.75 -4.44 7.86
N GLY A 489 34.91 -3.39 7.96
CA GLY A 489 35.24 -2.19 8.74
C GLY A 489 36.44 -1.40 8.18
N LEU A 490 36.68 -1.53 6.87
CA LEU A 490 37.90 -1.05 6.21
C LEU A 490 38.02 0.48 6.24
N PHE A 491 39.07 0.98 6.93
CA PHE A 491 39.36 2.41 7.15
C PHE A 491 38.32 3.16 8.01
N SER A 492 37.62 2.47 8.92
CA SER A 492 36.74 3.12 9.90
C SER A 492 37.51 4.09 10.81
N ASP A 493 36.94 5.27 11.03
CA ASP A 493 37.52 6.35 11.84
C ASP A 493 36.79 6.58 13.18
N VAL A 494 35.65 5.89 13.39
CA VAL A 494 34.87 5.94 14.63
C VAL A 494 34.22 4.59 14.93
N ILE A 495 34.04 4.27 16.21
CA ILE A 495 33.40 3.03 16.68
C ILE A 495 32.17 3.38 17.51
N PHE A 496 31.05 2.72 17.26
CA PHE A 496 29.84 2.84 18.05
C PHE A 496 29.75 1.72 19.09
N GLN A 497 29.51 2.07 20.34
CA GLN A 497 29.17 1.15 21.43
C GLN A 497 27.65 1.01 21.49
N LEU A 498 27.19 -0.17 21.07
CA LEU A 498 25.81 -0.62 21.05
C LEU A 498 25.52 -1.49 22.28
N ASP A 499 24.27 -1.91 22.44
CA ASP A 499 23.83 -2.69 23.61
C ASP A 499 24.50 -4.07 23.69
N ASP A 500 24.79 -4.67 22.53
CA ASP A 500 25.33 -6.03 22.37
C ASP A 500 26.76 -6.07 21.80
N GLY A 501 27.36 -4.93 21.44
CA GLY A 501 28.71 -4.93 20.85
C GLY A 501 29.30 -3.58 20.46
N LEU A 502 30.47 -3.63 19.83
CA LEU A 502 31.16 -2.49 19.21
C LEU A 502 31.07 -2.61 17.68
N TYR A 503 30.77 -1.52 16.98
CA TYR A 503 30.69 -1.51 15.51
C TYR A 503 31.50 -0.36 14.87
N PRO A 504 32.47 -0.65 13.98
CA PRO A 504 33.26 0.37 13.29
C PRO A 504 32.50 1.02 12.12
N VAL A 505 32.58 2.34 11.96
CA VAL A 505 31.89 3.11 10.89
C VAL A 505 32.72 4.32 10.43
N HIS A 506 32.23 5.04 9.41
CA HIS A 506 32.87 6.19 8.78
C HIS A 506 32.11 7.49 9.05
N ARG A 507 32.73 8.47 9.71
CA ARG A 507 32.10 9.77 10.04
C ARG A 507 31.61 10.52 8.80
N ALA A 508 32.48 10.66 7.80
CA ALA A 508 32.19 11.44 6.59
C ALA A 508 30.90 10.98 5.89
N LEU A 509 30.65 9.67 5.85
CA LEU A 509 29.45 9.11 5.23
C LEU A 509 28.21 9.31 6.11
N LEU A 510 28.32 9.12 7.43
CA LEU A 510 27.20 9.36 8.35
C LEU A 510 26.78 10.83 8.34
N MET A 511 27.75 11.75 8.34
CA MET A 511 27.49 13.19 8.31
C MET A 511 26.85 13.65 7.00
N SER A 512 27.21 13.05 5.88
CA SER A 512 26.59 13.39 4.59
C SER A 512 25.18 12.84 4.45
N ARG A 513 24.86 11.71 5.10
CA ARG A 513 23.59 10.99 4.92
C ARG A 513 22.58 11.21 6.02
N CYS A 514 22.97 11.82 7.14
CA CYS A 514 22.11 12.03 8.30
C CYS A 514 22.47 13.32 9.04
N ASP A 515 21.53 14.25 9.10
CA ASP A 515 21.71 15.54 9.76
C ASP A 515 21.95 15.42 11.27
N MET A 516 21.35 14.41 11.93
CA MET A 516 21.60 14.13 13.34
C MET A 516 23.07 13.72 13.58
N PHE A 517 23.63 12.84 12.74
CA PHE A 517 25.05 12.50 12.82
C PHE A 517 25.95 13.67 12.42
N LYS A 518 25.53 14.46 11.42
CA LYS A 518 26.21 15.71 11.06
C LYS A 518 26.30 16.65 12.27
N ALA A 519 25.21 16.87 12.98
CA ALA A 519 25.17 17.69 14.19
C ALA A 519 25.98 17.09 15.34
N MET A 520 26.00 15.76 15.49
CA MET A 520 26.77 15.06 16.52
C MET A 520 28.29 15.20 16.32
N PHE A 521 28.76 15.10 15.07
CA PHE A 521 30.18 15.21 14.74
C PHE A 521 30.64 16.65 14.48
N SER A 522 29.70 17.54 14.14
CA SER A 522 29.93 18.99 14.03
C SER A 522 29.76 19.68 15.40
N GLY A 523 30.28 20.89 15.57
CA GLY A 523 30.11 21.67 16.80
C GLY A 523 30.78 21.08 18.05
N ASP A 524 30.79 21.80 19.18
CA ASP A 524 31.69 21.49 20.32
C ASP A 524 31.22 20.31 21.20
N PHE A 525 30.46 19.37 20.63
CA PHE A 525 30.04 18.14 21.28
C PHE A 525 31.23 17.20 21.52
N ARG A 526 31.17 16.41 22.60
CA ARG A 526 32.24 15.47 22.99
C ARG A 526 32.46 14.40 21.92
N GLU A 527 31.39 14.06 21.22
CA GLU A 527 31.29 13.07 20.17
C GLU A 527 32.13 13.45 18.93
N SER A 528 32.41 14.74 18.73
CA SER A 528 33.22 15.21 17.60
C SER A 528 34.68 14.70 17.64
N SER A 529 35.26 14.56 18.82
CA SER A 529 36.65 14.12 19.03
C SER A 529 36.78 12.71 19.60
N ALA A 530 35.67 12.10 20.02
CA ALA A 530 35.67 10.77 20.62
C ALA A 530 35.92 9.66 19.58
N LYS A 531 36.77 8.68 19.91
CA LYS A 531 36.95 7.48 19.05
C LYS A 531 35.83 6.44 19.22
N VAL A 532 35.16 6.47 20.38
CA VAL A 532 34.05 5.58 20.72
C VAL A 532 32.83 6.42 21.06
N ILE A 533 31.70 6.17 20.40
CA ILE A 533 30.42 6.88 20.57
C ILE A 533 29.42 5.94 21.20
N MET A 534 28.75 6.38 22.27
CA MET A 534 27.70 5.59 22.92
C MET A 534 26.38 5.77 22.17
N PHE A 535 25.70 4.67 21.82
CA PHE A 535 24.42 4.71 21.13
C PHE A 535 23.46 3.69 21.73
N PRO A 536 22.92 3.97 22.93
CA PRO A 536 22.13 3.02 23.69
C PRO A 536 20.75 2.76 23.07
N GLY A 537 20.18 1.59 23.40
CA GLY A 537 18.85 1.18 22.97
C GLY A 537 18.80 0.66 21.53
N VAL A 538 19.95 0.26 20.98
CA VAL A 538 20.06 -0.24 19.61
C VAL A 538 20.96 -1.47 19.61
N ALA A 539 20.42 -2.59 19.12
CA ALA A 539 21.15 -3.81 18.88
C ALA A 539 21.99 -3.72 17.58
N GLN A 540 23.04 -4.53 17.50
CA GLN A 540 23.96 -4.55 16.37
C GLN A 540 23.26 -4.87 15.05
N ASP A 541 22.31 -5.81 15.02
CA ASP A 541 21.54 -6.16 13.81
C ASP A 541 20.76 -4.95 13.27
N THR A 542 20.03 -4.24 14.13
CA THR A 542 19.27 -3.03 13.78
C THR A 542 20.20 -1.90 13.32
N PHE A 543 21.35 -1.74 13.97
CA PHE A 543 22.34 -0.75 13.55
C PHE A 543 22.96 -1.08 12.19
N ILE A 544 23.25 -2.34 11.91
CA ILE A 544 23.74 -2.78 10.58
C ILE A 544 22.70 -2.46 9.51
N GLN A 545 21.41 -2.70 9.76
CA GLN A 545 20.34 -2.38 8.80
C GLN A 545 20.24 -0.87 8.53
N LEU A 546 20.38 -0.04 9.57
CA LEU A 546 20.50 1.41 9.42
C LEU A 546 21.72 1.79 8.54
N LEU A 547 22.88 1.17 8.78
CA LEU A 547 24.08 1.44 8.00
C LEU A 547 23.94 0.99 6.55
N VAL A 548 23.31 -0.16 6.27
CA VAL A 548 23.00 -0.58 4.90
C VAL A 548 22.23 0.53 4.16
N TYR A 549 21.24 1.14 4.81
CA TYR A 549 20.52 2.28 4.23
C TYR A 549 21.40 3.52 4.04
N LEU A 550 22.21 3.90 5.02
CA LEU A 550 23.06 5.10 4.89
C LEU A 550 24.10 4.93 3.77
N TYR A 551 24.66 3.73 3.61
CA TYR A 551 25.71 3.42 2.64
C TYR A 551 25.19 3.10 1.26
N THR A 552 23.96 2.58 1.12
CA THR A 552 23.44 2.11 -0.18
C THR A 552 22.12 2.72 -0.63
N ASP A 553 21.45 3.46 0.26
CA ASP A 553 20.09 3.99 0.06
C ASP A 553 19.02 2.92 -0.18
N ASP A 554 19.33 1.69 0.21
CA ASP A 554 18.45 0.52 0.12
C ASP A 554 18.38 -0.18 1.49
N ILE A 555 17.37 -1.02 1.67
CA ILE A 555 17.16 -1.79 2.89
C ILE A 555 17.58 -3.25 2.70
N SER A 556 18.09 -3.87 3.75
CA SER A 556 18.47 -5.28 3.69
C SER A 556 17.23 -6.18 3.50
N GLY A 557 17.38 -7.25 2.71
CA GLY A 557 16.34 -8.29 2.58
C GLY A 557 16.04 -9.05 3.88
N THR A 558 16.83 -8.82 4.94
CA THR A 558 16.62 -9.37 6.28
C THR A 558 15.53 -8.65 7.07
N VAL A 559 15.14 -7.43 6.67
CA VAL A 559 14.08 -6.67 7.33
C VAL A 559 12.76 -7.43 7.21
N SER A 560 12.21 -7.83 8.36
CA SER A 560 10.97 -8.58 8.46
C SER A 560 9.90 -7.77 9.17
N TYR A 561 8.64 -7.95 8.79
CA TYR A 561 7.49 -7.41 9.53
C TYR A 561 7.45 -7.80 11.02
N LEU A 562 8.20 -8.84 11.45
CA LEU A 562 8.33 -9.23 12.86
C LEU A 562 9.35 -8.39 13.65
N LYS A 563 10.33 -7.80 12.97
CA LYS A 563 11.47 -7.08 13.57
C LYS A 563 11.61 -5.64 13.06
N CYS A 564 10.62 -5.13 12.34
CA CYS A 564 10.70 -3.80 11.73
C CYS A 564 10.60 -2.65 12.76
N LEU A 565 10.02 -2.89 13.94
CA LEU A 565 9.76 -1.85 14.93
C LEU A 565 11.04 -1.19 15.46
N GLU A 566 12.07 -1.97 15.75
CA GLU A 566 13.36 -1.44 16.23
C GLU A 566 14.01 -0.54 15.18
N LEU A 567 13.93 -0.94 13.91
CA LEU A 567 14.47 -0.12 12.82
C LEU A 567 13.63 1.14 12.58
N LEU A 568 12.30 1.06 12.70
CA LEU A 568 11.41 2.23 12.64
C LEU A 568 11.69 3.21 13.77
N GLU A 569 11.91 2.74 14.99
CA GLU A 569 12.27 3.57 16.14
C GLU A 569 13.55 4.36 15.84
N VAL A 570 14.60 3.67 15.39
CA VAL A 570 15.89 4.30 15.08
C VAL A 570 15.77 5.26 13.88
N ALA A 571 15.02 4.89 12.85
CA ALA A 571 14.79 5.75 11.69
C ALA A 571 14.07 7.06 12.08
N ASN A 572 13.04 6.98 12.93
CA ASN A 572 12.34 8.14 13.44
C ASN A 572 13.24 8.99 14.35
N ARG A 573 14.01 8.37 15.25
CA ARG A 573 14.96 9.04 16.14
C ARG A 573 16.03 9.84 15.37
N LEU A 574 16.42 9.34 14.20
CA LEU A 574 17.40 9.98 13.31
C LEU A 574 16.77 10.86 12.23
N CYS A 575 15.44 11.05 12.26
CA CYS A 575 14.67 11.85 11.30
C CYS A 575 14.83 11.38 9.83
N LEU A 576 14.95 10.07 9.60
CA LEU A 576 15.18 9.48 8.28
C LEU A 576 13.87 9.08 7.59
N GLN A 577 13.13 10.07 7.06
CA GLN A 577 11.80 9.83 6.47
C GLN A 577 11.81 8.83 5.32
N ARG A 578 12.81 8.88 4.43
CA ARG A 578 12.91 7.93 3.32
C ARG A 578 13.09 6.49 3.81
N LEU A 579 13.89 6.27 4.86
CA LEU A 579 14.04 4.95 5.46
C LEU A 579 12.71 4.42 6.01
N ILE A 580 11.93 5.27 6.69
CA ILE A 580 10.58 4.91 7.15
C ILE A 580 9.74 4.43 5.97
N THR A 581 9.65 5.21 4.88
CA THR A 581 8.83 4.85 3.72
C THR A 581 9.29 3.56 3.01
N LEU A 582 10.59 3.26 3.01
CA LEU A 582 11.12 1.99 2.48
C LEU A 582 10.73 0.80 3.37
N ILE A 583 10.79 0.97 4.69
CA ILE A 583 10.36 -0.06 5.64
C ILE A 583 8.85 -0.32 5.49
N GLU A 584 8.03 0.74 5.40
CA GLU A 584 6.59 0.63 5.18
C GLU A 584 6.29 -0.20 3.93
N GLN A 585 6.90 0.16 2.79
CA GLN A 585 6.72 -0.57 1.54
C GLN A 585 7.08 -2.05 1.68
N LYS A 586 8.23 -2.36 2.29
CA LYS A 586 8.70 -3.74 2.43
C LYS A 586 7.82 -4.57 3.33
N VAL A 587 7.39 -4.00 4.45
CA VAL A 587 6.49 -4.67 5.39
C VAL A 587 5.14 -4.92 4.73
N VAL A 588 4.58 -3.93 4.03
CA VAL A 588 3.33 -4.08 3.28
C VAL A 588 3.44 -5.14 2.20
N GLU A 589 4.53 -5.20 1.46
CA GLU A 589 4.79 -6.26 0.46
C GLU A 589 4.76 -7.66 1.12
N GLN A 590 5.48 -7.84 2.23
CA GLN A 590 5.53 -9.11 2.96
C GLN A 590 4.17 -9.53 3.53
N LEU A 591 3.42 -8.57 4.11
CA LEU A 591 2.08 -8.83 4.66
C LEU A 591 1.07 -9.11 3.54
N SER A 592 1.16 -8.41 2.41
CA SER A 592 0.26 -8.61 1.25
C SER A 592 0.44 -9.99 0.63
N VAL A 593 1.68 -10.47 0.47
CA VAL A 593 1.96 -11.84 0.01
C VAL A 593 1.36 -12.86 0.97
N ARG A 594 1.47 -12.63 2.28
CA ARG A 594 0.90 -13.52 3.30
C ARG A 594 -0.62 -13.51 3.33
N CYS A 595 -1.28 -12.41 2.96
CA CYS A 595 -2.75 -12.35 2.87
C CYS A 595 -3.32 -13.37 1.86
N GLY A 596 -2.54 -13.74 0.83
CA GLY A 596 -2.91 -14.75 -0.17
C GLY A 596 -2.71 -16.20 0.28
N THR A 597 -1.99 -16.39 1.40
CA THR A 597 -1.81 -17.69 2.06
C THR A 597 -2.64 -17.72 3.34
N ASP A 598 -2.97 -18.88 3.90
CA ASP A 598 -3.80 -19.03 5.12
C ASP A 598 -3.13 -18.49 6.43
N GLY A 599 -2.21 -17.52 6.30
CA GLY A 599 -1.49 -16.89 7.39
C GLY A 599 -2.32 -15.82 8.11
N ASP A 600 -2.26 -15.82 9.45
CA ASP A 600 -2.94 -14.84 10.29
C ASP A 600 -2.25 -13.46 10.26
N VAL A 601 -2.56 -12.67 9.24
CA VAL A 601 -2.08 -11.28 9.10
C VAL A 601 -2.77 -10.34 10.10
N VAL A 602 -3.98 -10.69 10.56
CA VAL A 602 -4.80 -9.84 11.44
C VAL A 602 -4.11 -9.59 12.78
N GLU A 603 -3.58 -10.64 13.41
CA GLU A 603 -2.87 -10.48 14.69
C GLU A 603 -1.60 -9.62 14.55
N HIS A 604 -0.88 -9.76 13.44
CA HIS A 604 0.31 -8.95 13.18
C HIS A 604 -0.04 -7.48 12.96
N CYS A 605 -1.10 -7.18 12.18
CA CYS A 605 -1.58 -5.80 12.01
C CYS A 605 -2.01 -5.16 13.32
N LEU A 606 -2.64 -5.90 14.25
CA LEU A 606 -2.99 -5.38 15.58
C LEU A 606 -1.76 -4.97 16.39
N ARG A 607 -0.71 -5.80 16.38
CA ARG A 607 0.52 -5.53 17.13
C ARG A 607 1.33 -4.38 16.52
N LEU A 608 1.26 -4.20 15.20
CA LEU A 608 1.99 -3.15 14.49
C LEU A 608 1.28 -1.79 14.55
N LEU A 609 -0.06 -1.75 14.63
CA LEU A 609 -0.84 -0.52 14.45
C LEU A 609 -0.39 0.66 15.32
N GLU A 610 -0.28 0.46 16.64
CA GLU A 610 0.07 1.55 17.56
C GLU A 610 1.56 1.92 17.52
N PRO A 611 2.50 0.96 17.52
CA PRO A 611 3.92 1.27 17.30
C PRO A 611 4.19 2.00 15.99
N CYS A 612 3.51 1.64 14.89
CA CYS A 612 3.68 2.34 13.61
C CYS A 612 3.25 3.81 13.71
N LYS A 613 2.10 4.10 14.34
CA LYS A 613 1.66 5.48 14.59
C LYS A 613 2.64 6.24 15.49
N LEU A 614 3.20 5.59 16.51
CA LEU A 614 4.17 6.21 17.42
C LEU A 614 5.48 6.59 16.71
N HIS A 615 5.91 5.78 15.74
CA HIS A 615 7.16 5.99 15.00
C HIS A 615 6.97 6.69 13.64
N ASN A 616 5.84 7.37 13.44
CA ASN A 616 5.51 8.13 12.21
C ASN A 616 5.53 7.27 10.92
N ALA A 617 5.21 5.98 11.04
CA ALA A 617 4.98 5.07 9.91
C ALA A 617 3.49 5.07 9.55
N ASP A 618 2.99 6.22 9.10
CA ASP A 618 1.57 6.50 8.88
C ASP A 618 0.98 5.63 7.77
N GLN A 619 1.71 5.40 6.68
CA GLN A 619 1.21 4.62 5.52
C GLN A 619 1.04 3.15 5.89
N LEU A 620 1.98 2.60 6.67
CA LEU A 620 1.85 1.24 7.20
C LEU A 620 0.74 1.13 8.24
N ALA A 621 0.56 2.14 9.08
CA ALA A 621 -0.55 2.19 10.04
C ALA A 621 -1.91 2.23 9.34
N ASP A 622 -2.05 3.03 8.28
CA ASP A 622 -3.27 3.13 7.46
C ASP A 622 -3.56 1.82 6.73
N TRP A 623 -2.52 1.17 6.19
CA TRP A 623 -2.64 -0.15 5.58
C TRP A 623 -3.12 -1.20 6.60
N CYS A 624 -2.51 -1.22 7.80
CA CYS A 624 -2.93 -2.11 8.88
C CYS A 624 -4.38 -1.84 9.28
N MET A 625 -4.77 -0.57 9.42
CA MET A 625 -6.13 -0.17 9.77
C MET A 625 -7.15 -0.63 8.71
N ASN A 626 -6.87 -0.42 7.42
CA ASN A 626 -7.72 -0.89 6.32
C ASN A 626 -7.86 -2.42 6.32
N HIS A 627 -6.76 -3.15 6.52
CA HIS A 627 -6.77 -4.60 6.60
C HIS A 627 -7.62 -5.12 7.78
N LEU A 628 -7.53 -4.46 8.94
CA LEU A 628 -8.33 -4.78 10.12
C LEU A 628 -9.81 -4.46 9.91
N CYS A 629 -10.15 -3.30 9.32
CA CYS A 629 -11.52 -2.93 8.98
C CYS A 629 -12.17 -3.95 8.02
N THR A 630 -11.42 -4.39 7.01
CA THR A 630 -11.93 -5.36 6.01
C THR A 630 -12.06 -6.78 6.53
N ASN A 631 -11.33 -7.14 7.58
CA ASN A 631 -11.37 -8.46 8.22
C ASN A 631 -11.95 -8.41 9.64
N TYR A 632 -12.76 -7.41 9.96
CA TYR A 632 -13.27 -7.14 11.31
C TYR A 632 -14.00 -8.35 11.94
N ASN A 633 -14.76 -9.11 11.15
CA ASN A 633 -15.45 -10.31 11.65
C ASN A 633 -14.48 -11.41 12.08
N LYS A 634 -13.36 -11.60 11.36
CA LYS A 634 -12.29 -12.55 11.73
C LYS A 634 -11.57 -12.07 12.99
N LEU A 635 -11.30 -10.76 13.07
CA LEU A 635 -10.69 -10.10 14.22
C LEU A 635 -11.49 -10.35 15.51
N CYS A 636 -12.80 -10.14 15.50
CA CYS A 636 -13.65 -10.36 16.68
C CYS A 636 -13.69 -11.82 17.13
N LYS A 637 -13.61 -12.78 16.20
CA LYS A 637 -13.64 -14.22 16.51
C LYS A 637 -12.31 -14.70 17.10
N ARG A 638 -11.17 -14.27 16.55
CA ARG A 638 -9.85 -14.80 16.92
C ARG A 638 -9.17 -14.04 18.05
N SER A 639 -9.19 -12.70 18.01
CA SER A 639 -8.33 -11.87 18.88
C SER A 639 -9.10 -10.80 19.67
N PRO A 640 -10.19 -11.15 20.40
CA PRO A 640 -11.01 -10.18 21.11
C PRO A 640 -10.31 -9.54 22.31
N LYS A 641 -9.22 -10.15 22.83
CA LYS A 641 -8.43 -9.59 23.93
C LYS A 641 -7.53 -8.46 23.44
N LEU A 642 -6.82 -8.66 22.33
CA LEU A 642 -5.94 -7.66 21.72
C LEU A 642 -6.75 -6.46 21.23
N LEU A 643 -7.92 -6.68 20.63
CA LEU A 643 -8.82 -5.59 20.22
C LEU A 643 -9.23 -4.68 21.39
N ARG A 644 -9.45 -5.26 22.58
CA ARG A 644 -9.81 -4.50 23.80
C ARG A 644 -8.64 -3.74 24.42
N GLN A 645 -7.40 -4.12 24.07
CA GLN A 645 -6.19 -3.46 24.56
C GLN A 645 -5.82 -2.23 23.73
N LEU A 646 -6.31 -2.14 22.48
CA LEU A 646 -6.09 -0.98 21.62
C LEU A 646 -6.66 0.31 22.23
N HIS A 647 -6.12 1.45 21.83
CA HIS A 647 -6.63 2.77 22.18
C HIS A 647 -8.13 2.90 21.83
N PRO A 648 -8.97 3.52 22.68
CA PRO A 648 -10.42 3.62 22.45
C PRO A 648 -10.79 4.22 21.08
N GLU A 649 -10.04 5.20 20.60
CA GLU A 649 -10.27 5.81 19.28
C GLU A 649 -10.05 4.81 18.12
N ASN A 650 -9.05 3.94 18.22
CA ASN A 650 -8.82 2.89 17.22
C ASN A 650 -9.97 1.86 17.26
N GLN A 651 -10.49 1.54 18.44
CA GLN A 651 -11.63 0.61 18.58
C GLN A 651 -12.90 1.20 17.95
N GLU A 652 -13.18 2.48 18.22
CA GLU A 652 -14.32 3.18 17.65
C GLU A 652 -14.20 3.24 16.11
N TYR A 653 -13.02 3.64 15.61
CA TYR A 653 -12.75 3.71 14.18
C TYR A 653 -12.97 2.36 13.48
N LEU A 654 -12.40 1.27 14.02
CA LEU A 654 -12.58 -0.09 13.49
C LEU A 654 -14.04 -0.51 13.49
N SER A 655 -14.80 -0.16 14.53
CA SER A 655 -16.23 -0.49 14.64
C SER A 655 -17.09 0.26 13.61
N GLU A 656 -16.73 1.52 13.34
CA GLU A 656 -17.47 2.39 12.42
C GLU A 656 -17.16 2.07 10.95
N HIS A 657 -15.89 1.83 10.62
CA HIS A 657 -15.40 1.62 9.24
C HIS A 657 -15.29 0.14 8.85
N ARG A 658 -15.86 -0.77 9.64
CA ARG A 658 -15.83 -2.21 9.36
C ARG A 658 -16.50 -2.56 8.04
N TRP A 659 -15.94 -3.57 7.37
CA TRP A 659 -16.55 -4.21 6.21
C TRP A 659 -16.72 -5.72 6.44
N PRO A 660 -17.88 -6.31 6.09
CA PRO A 660 -19.10 -5.63 5.63
C PRO A 660 -19.78 -4.78 6.73
N PRO A 661 -20.51 -3.70 6.36
CA PRO A 661 -21.19 -2.84 7.34
C PRO A 661 -22.28 -3.56 8.16
N VAL A 662 -22.58 -3.03 9.36
CA VAL A 662 -23.61 -3.59 10.27
C VAL A 662 -24.98 -3.72 9.61
N TRP A 663 -25.39 -2.70 8.86
CA TRP A 663 -26.70 -2.67 8.22
C TRP A 663 -26.82 -3.77 7.16
N TYR A 664 -25.74 -4.08 6.43
CA TYR A 664 -25.73 -5.13 5.42
C TYR A 664 -25.89 -6.51 6.06
N LEU A 665 -25.12 -6.79 7.12
CA LEU A 665 -25.22 -8.07 7.83
C LEU A 665 -26.64 -8.30 8.34
N LYS A 666 -27.25 -7.30 8.99
CA LYS A 666 -28.64 -7.38 9.45
C LYS A 666 -29.66 -7.59 8.32
N ASP A 667 -29.41 -7.03 7.14
CA ASP A 667 -30.28 -7.16 5.98
C ASP A 667 -30.12 -8.51 5.29
N TYR A 668 -28.89 -9.03 5.26
CA TYR A 668 -28.54 -10.35 4.76
C TYR A 668 -29.14 -11.46 5.62
N ASP A 669 -28.97 -11.41 6.95
CA ASP A 669 -29.59 -12.36 7.88
C ASP A 669 -31.11 -12.43 7.70
N TYR A 670 -31.74 -11.27 7.47
CA TYR A 670 -33.16 -11.20 7.20
C TYR A 670 -33.52 -11.83 5.84
N TYR A 671 -32.75 -11.55 4.80
CA TYR A 671 -32.93 -12.13 3.47
C TYR A 671 -32.83 -13.66 3.53
N GLU A 672 -31.80 -14.20 4.18
CA GLU A 672 -31.62 -15.65 4.34
C GLU A 672 -32.79 -16.29 5.09
N LYS A 673 -33.26 -15.65 6.17
CA LYS A 673 -34.45 -16.10 6.88
C LYS A 673 -35.68 -16.15 5.97
N CYS A 674 -35.94 -15.08 5.21
CA CYS A 674 -37.07 -15.03 4.27
C CYS A 674 -36.92 -16.07 3.15
N ALA A 675 -35.71 -16.27 2.64
CA ALA A 675 -35.42 -17.26 1.59
C ALA A 675 -35.66 -18.69 2.11
N SER A 676 -35.21 -19.00 3.33
CA SER A 676 -35.44 -20.29 3.98
C SER A 676 -36.93 -20.56 4.24
N GLU A 677 -37.67 -19.54 4.70
CA GLU A 677 -39.12 -19.62 4.87
C GLU A 677 -39.82 -19.88 3.53
N ARG A 678 -39.42 -19.18 2.47
CA ARG A 678 -39.96 -19.35 1.11
C ARG A 678 -39.68 -20.75 0.55
N GLU A 679 -38.46 -21.26 0.74
CA GLU A 679 -38.09 -22.62 0.30
C GLU A 679 -38.92 -23.69 1.01
N LYS A 680 -39.20 -23.51 2.31
CA LYS A 680 -40.07 -24.41 3.09
C LYS A 680 -41.51 -24.42 2.58
N GLU A 681 -42.04 -23.27 2.15
CA GLU A 681 -43.38 -23.16 1.55
C GLU A 681 -43.45 -23.79 0.15
N GLU A 682 -42.36 -23.69 -0.63
CA GLU A 682 -42.29 -24.18 -2.00
C GLU A 682 -41.95 -25.68 -2.08
N ARG A 683 -41.36 -26.27 -1.03
CA ARG A 683 -41.23 -27.73 -0.90
C ARG A 683 -42.63 -28.36 -0.87
N PRO A 684 -43.05 -29.12 -1.89
CA PRO A 684 -44.34 -29.80 -1.85
C PRO A 684 -44.39 -30.73 -0.64
N LEU A 685 -45.51 -30.72 0.07
CA LEU A 685 -45.86 -31.67 1.14
C LEU A 685 -45.94 -33.11 0.58
N LEU A 686 -44.82 -33.70 0.19
CA LEU A 686 -44.65 -35.09 -0.24
C LEU A 686 -44.61 -36.04 0.98
N LYS A 687 -45.42 -35.76 2.00
CA LYS A 687 -45.78 -36.69 3.08
C LYS A 687 -47.28 -36.61 3.38
N ARG A 688 -48.10 -36.84 2.35
CA ARG A 688 -49.47 -37.33 2.54
C ARG A 688 -49.81 -38.32 1.43
N SER A 689 -49.38 -39.56 1.62
CA SER A 689 -50.04 -40.73 1.05
C SER A 689 -49.80 -41.94 1.96
N SER A 690 -50.80 -42.27 2.77
CA SER A 690 -51.30 -43.66 2.97
C SER A 690 -52.32 -43.70 4.12
N ALA A 691 -53.51 -43.18 3.90
CA ALA A 691 -54.72 -43.70 4.53
C ALA A 691 -55.92 -43.14 3.75
N GLY A 692 -56.48 -43.98 2.89
CA GLY A 692 -57.79 -43.73 2.35
C GLY A 692 -58.81 -43.76 3.48
N CYS A 693 -59.67 -42.75 3.54
CA CYS A 693 -61.05 -42.95 3.96
C CYS A 693 -61.89 -41.81 3.40
N LEU A 694 -62.77 -42.16 2.46
CA LEU A 694 -63.90 -41.34 2.06
C LEU A 694 -64.92 -41.36 3.19
N CYS A 695 -65.07 -40.27 3.92
CA CYS A 695 -66.27 -40.01 4.71
C CYS A 695 -66.78 -38.60 4.43
N PHE A 696 -67.92 -38.54 3.74
CA PHE A 696 -68.82 -37.40 3.80
C PHE A 696 -69.30 -37.22 5.24
N SER A 697 -69.27 -36.00 5.78
CA SER A 697 -70.36 -35.52 6.62
C SER A 697 -70.47 -33.99 6.63
N SER A 698 -71.64 -33.58 6.17
CA SER A 698 -72.47 -32.40 6.44
C SER A 698 -71.99 -31.20 7.30
N LYS A 699 -72.44 -30.04 6.82
CA LYS A 699 -72.58 -28.72 7.44
C LYS A 699 -72.86 -28.72 8.96
N ALA A 700 -72.19 -27.81 9.68
CA ALA A 700 -72.83 -26.97 10.70
C ALA A 700 -72.08 -25.64 10.89
N ARG A 701 -72.83 -24.54 10.80
CA ARG A 701 -72.47 -23.17 11.20
C ARG A 701 -72.48 -23.05 12.74
N ARG A 702 -71.62 -22.17 13.28
CA ARG A 702 -71.84 -21.21 14.42
C ARG A 702 -70.47 -20.63 14.80
N SER A 703 -70.15 -19.36 14.50
CA SER A 703 -70.52 -18.09 15.14
C SER A 703 -69.77 -17.78 16.45
N SER A 704 -69.16 -16.58 16.48
CA SER A 704 -68.76 -15.72 17.62
C SER A 704 -67.71 -16.27 18.59
N ALA A 705 -66.88 -15.51 19.31
CA ALA A 705 -66.42 -14.12 19.37
C ALA A 705 -65.48 -14.06 20.59
N HIS A 706 -64.68 -12.99 20.72
CA HIS A 706 -63.94 -12.57 21.93
C HIS A 706 -62.74 -13.43 22.37
N MET A 707 -61.66 -12.91 22.99
CA MET A 707 -61.12 -11.56 23.20
C MET A 707 -59.67 -11.73 23.72
N SER A 708 -58.83 -10.71 23.44
CA SER A 708 -57.77 -10.13 24.29
C SER A 708 -56.69 -10.98 24.98
N SER A 709 -55.45 -10.65 24.61
CA SER A 709 -54.30 -10.28 25.46
C SER A 709 -53.84 -11.19 26.61
N THR A 710 -52.56 -11.58 26.53
CA THR A 710 -51.57 -11.28 27.57
C THR A 710 -50.16 -11.26 26.98
N VAL A 711 -49.41 -10.26 27.42
CA VAL A 711 -47.96 -10.06 27.26
C VAL A 711 -47.24 -11.14 28.06
N ASP A 712 -46.16 -11.70 27.54
CA ASP A 712 -45.03 -12.10 28.39
C ASP A 712 -43.69 -12.03 27.66
N ASN A 713 -42.77 -11.35 28.33
CA ASN A 713 -41.35 -11.24 28.02
C ASN A 713 -40.65 -12.57 28.33
N SER A 714 -39.82 -13.05 27.42
CA SER A 714 -38.65 -13.84 27.82
C SER A 714 -37.55 -13.72 26.76
N ALA A 715 -36.45 -13.10 27.19
CA ALA A 715 -35.16 -13.19 26.55
C ALA A 715 -34.69 -14.66 26.55
N ALA A 716 -34.24 -15.15 25.40
CA ALA A 716 -33.49 -16.38 25.30
C ALA A 716 -32.34 -16.18 24.31
N ILE A 717 -31.15 -16.14 24.89
CA ILE A 717 -29.86 -16.36 24.25
C ILE A 717 -29.89 -17.78 23.68
N ALA A 718 -29.58 -17.94 22.40
CA ALA A 718 -29.22 -19.24 21.82
C ALA A 718 -28.13 -19.05 20.77
N THR A 719 -26.94 -19.45 21.19
CA THR A 719 -25.77 -19.75 20.39
C THR A 719 -26.00 -20.97 19.49
N ASP A 720 -25.11 -21.11 18.51
CA ASP A 720 -24.80 -22.29 17.69
C ASP A 720 -25.68 -22.56 16.46
N ALA A 721 -25.19 -22.04 15.33
CA ALA A 721 -25.24 -22.77 14.06
C ALA A 721 -23.84 -22.70 13.41
N ILE A 722 -23.39 -23.88 13.00
CA ILE A 722 -22.09 -24.19 12.41
C ILE A 722 -22.09 -23.63 10.97
N ASP A 723 -21.26 -22.62 10.70
CA ASP A 723 -20.99 -22.17 9.34
C ASP A 723 -19.91 -23.06 8.73
N VAL A 724 -20.32 -23.80 7.70
CA VAL A 724 -19.45 -24.55 6.81
C VAL A 724 -18.83 -23.57 5.83
N ASP A 725 -17.49 -23.51 5.81
CA ASP A 725 -16.72 -22.80 4.80
C ASP A 725 -17.09 -23.28 3.39
N ILE A 726 -17.44 -22.34 2.50
CA ILE A 726 -17.45 -22.57 1.06
C ILE A 726 -16.55 -21.50 0.42
N GLU A 727 -15.30 -21.90 0.17
CA GLU A 727 -14.48 -21.34 -0.90
C GLU A 727 -15.20 -21.61 -2.23
N VAL A 728 -15.63 -20.55 -2.91
CA VAL A 728 -15.95 -20.64 -4.34
C VAL A 728 -14.74 -20.13 -5.10
N MET A 729 -14.10 -21.08 -5.77
CA MET A 729 -13.01 -20.90 -6.72
C MET A 729 -13.39 -19.88 -7.79
N ALA A 730 -12.64 -18.79 -7.89
CA ALA A 730 -12.56 -17.98 -9.09
C ALA A 730 -11.45 -18.55 -9.96
N GLU A 731 -11.80 -19.11 -11.12
CA GLU A 731 -10.83 -19.48 -12.15
C GLU A 731 -10.35 -18.22 -12.87
N ASP A 732 -9.06 -17.95 -12.78
CA ASP A 732 -8.33 -16.98 -13.60
C ASP A 732 -7.70 -17.68 -14.82
N GLY A 733 -7.77 -17.02 -15.98
CA GLY A 733 -6.80 -17.18 -17.08
C GLY A 733 -7.39 -16.99 -18.49
N PRO A 734 -6.57 -16.68 -19.51
CA PRO A 734 -5.81 -15.44 -19.67
C PRO A 734 -6.11 -14.74 -21.02
N GLY A 735 -5.72 -13.46 -21.18
CA GLY A 735 -5.73 -12.76 -22.48
C GLY A 735 -4.81 -13.41 -23.53
N PRO A 736 -4.89 -13.04 -24.84
CA PRO A 736 -4.32 -11.75 -25.28
C PRO A 736 -4.99 -11.07 -26.49
N VAL A 737 -4.49 -9.86 -26.78
CA VAL A 737 -4.78 -8.91 -27.88
C VAL A 737 -4.40 -9.47 -29.27
N PRO A 738 -5.04 -9.00 -30.36
CA PRO A 738 -4.27 -8.24 -31.36
C PRO A 738 -5.00 -7.02 -31.97
N VAL A 739 -4.22 -5.96 -32.23
CA VAL A 739 -4.40 -4.84 -33.21
C VAL A 739 -3.65 -5.30 -34.49
N PRO A 740 -3.96 -4.95 -35.77
CA PRO A 740 -4.26 -3.62 -36.34
C PRO A 740 -5.43 -3.64 -37.38
N GLU A 741 -5.90 -2.58 -38.06
CA GLU A 741 -5.22 -1.53 -38.83
C GLU A 741 -6.24 -0.46 -39.30
N ALA A 742 -5.75 0.70 -39.73
CA ALA A 742 -6.47 1.94 -39.99
C ALA A 742 -7.21 2.02 -41.35
N SER A 743 -8.24 2.88 -41.47
CA SER A 743 -8.26 4.02 -42.42
C SER A 743 -9.62 4.74 -42.54
N ASN A 744 -9.51 6.08 -42.48
CA ASN A 744 -10.22 7.14 -43.23
C ASN A 744 -11.73 7.48 -43.01
N ALA A 745 -11.90 8.67 -42.40
CA ALA A 745 -12.49 9.89 -42.97
C ALA A 745 -13.98 9.93 -43.40
N MET A 746 -14.77 10.82 -42.81
CA MET A 746 -15.10 12.17 -43.36
C MET A 746 -16.21 12.86 -42.55
N ASP A 747 -16.17 14.20 -42.61
CA ASP A 747 -17.09 15.18 -42.06
C ASP A 747 -18.59 14.94 -42.35
N MET A 748 -19.43 15.12 -41.32
CA MET A 748 -20.55 16.07 -41.29
C MET A 748 -21.22 16.12 -39.91
#